data_AF-A0A9P3FB55-F1
#
_entry.id   AF-A0A9P3FB55-F1
#
_cell.length_a   1.000
_cell.length_b   1.000
_cell.length_c   1.000
_cell.angle_alpha   90.00
_cell.angle_beta   90.00
_cell.angle_gamma   90.00
#
_symmetry.space_group_name_H-M   'P 1'
#
loop_
_entity.id
_entity.type
_entity.pdbx_description
1 polymer ?
#
loop_
_entity_poly.entity_id
_entity_poly.type
_entity_poly.pdbx_seq_one_letter_code
_entity_poly.pdbx_strand_id
1 'polypeptide(L)'
;MRLLNIERFQFTSFRQNNRPKYVILSHRWVEHQEVTFQDVRDGKNTHFSGYEKIVQFAECVKEHMPGIEWLWVDTCCINKENNAELSESLNLMFDWYHDAEMCIAYLADVSNDVENRKPDAHPVDGRSSNVEEQFAQSEWFRRGWTLQELLAPPTVIFVDRAWNVIGNKGASTNGSSAKFAGEGLEGIIAKTTGVPERVLHDYDTCNKFNSNVKIGWMARRTTTREEDKAYALFGILGVTPGANYGEKYQGAKHRLEMALEHKAGAKKFQSIVDWLSPPDPWTNHNSARQLQDPGSGDWLLNSDSYENWKTASERILWLHGKAGCGKTVLCSTAIEDVKSYCGGRPNAGYAVFYFTFSDNRKQQLVDLLRSLVAQLGWKGPALPLLQQAHDRPDRSTPGLSELEKMVLSCFNAYDEVFLFLDALDECREEYDIRHRLFKWLESVLHEAGPVKLLATSREIPDIEKAMTKLHATSMPIATDPVNEDIRRYTMSQLEEDRRLSRLDGNMKQLIEDSITSKADGMFRWAYCQIQELKKLKSTKPSSVRKALYGLPQTLDEIYERILVGISDDYHRDAIAMLRLLAFSESPLTLAELGEITIIDWTGDGHVDTEDRPGLEDPLEILAGLVTVYKAEEWDVLSRDRILIERVRLAHFSVQEYLESTRIIQSRAKGFHLEKGREHRVLTHSCLAYLTYYSGCDERLSQRQDTVTFPLLRYTANSWFYHFRLQQPSDVARELRFLFDQRIVEHWAVMSTVEGGDNGLGSLEGSVGSGLYYASLLGLEVIVHELLKGSANPNAKGGYFSDALQAACIGSYERIVRMLLDAGADVNAQGGEYGNALQAASFNGHERVMQMLLNAGADVNAQWGDDSGNALQAACYGGEELAVQILLDAGADVNAQWGGDSGNALQAACEGRNERTVQILLDAGADVNAQGGGDYGNALQAACEGCNERIVQMLIAAGADVNAPAETYHGSTNALEHAIEEHRERQWRLMVAQSGDWRAEYISHVSNEEMVAQEKKWGNIVQMLEEAGAVLPDRHESDQKGLCDLDRSIDQEQAADLKLAPILATNGQELSAMRIRPSVPGIKWVEEQMDLDR
;
A
#
# COMPACT_ATOMS: atom_id res chain seq x y z
N MET A 1 -25.07 -13.36 -12.07
CA MET A 1 -25.96 -12.59 -12.97
C MET A 1 -26.69 -13.55 -13.92
N ARG A 2 -27.96 -13.30 -14.21
CA ARG A 2 -28.77 -14.08 -15.16
C ARG A 2 -29.00 -13.27 -16.43
N LEU A 3 -28.78 -13.85 -17.60
CA LEU A 3 -28.94 -13.21 -18.90
C LEU A 3 -29.94 -13.98 -19.76
N LEU A 4 -30.65 -13.26 -20.65
CA LEU A 4 -31.61 -13.82 -21.60
C LEU A 4 -30.95 -14.00 -22.97
N ASN A 5 -30.99 -15.22 -23.52
CA ASN A 5 -30.46 -15.48 -24.86
C ASN A 5 -31.41 -14.94 -25.95
N ILE A 6 -30.89 -14.19 -26.93
CA ILE A 6 -31.71 -13.52 -27.94
C ILE A 6 -32.38 -14.50 -28.92
N GLU A 7 -31.75 -15.64 -29.22
CA GLU A 7 -32.32 -16.63 -30.14
C GLU A 7 -33.37 -17.51 -29.48
N ARG A 8 -33.05 -18.03 -28.29
CA ARG A 8 -33.86 -19.06 -27.62
C ARG A 8 -34.86 -18.49 -26.62
N PHE A 9 -34.73 -17.22 -26.23
CA PHE A 9 -35.49 -16.62 -25.12
C PHE A 9 -35.41 -17.46 -23.84
N GLN A 10 -34.23 -18.04 -23.57
CA GLN A 10 -33.95 -18.85 -22.39
C GLN A 10 -32.91 -18.17 -21.50
N PHE A 11 -33.07 -18.35 -20.19
CA PHE A 11 -32.17 -17.77 -19.20
C PHE A 11 -30.95 -18.66 -18.93
N THR A 12 -29.77 -18.04 -18.83
CA THR A 12 -28.53 -18.68 -18.37
C THR A 12 -27.90 -17.85 -17.27
N SER A 13 -27.33 -18.51 -16.26
CA SER A 13 -26.66 -17.83 -15.13
C SER A 13 -25.15 -17.90 -15.29
N PHE A 14 -24.48 -16.76 -15.11
CA PHE A 14 -23.04 -16.60 -15.24
C PHE A 14 -22.42 -16.12 -13.93
N ARG A 15 -21.23 -16.64 -13.62
CA ARG A 15 -20.36 -16.17 -12.54
C ARG A 15 -19.54 -14.95 -13.01
N GLN A 16 -19.08 -14.12 -12.08
CA GLN A 16 -18.47 -12.81 -12.36
C GLN A 16 -17.30 -12.87 -13.37
N ASN A 17 -16.40 -13.85 -13.24
CA ASN A 17 -15.20 -13.94 -14.09
C ASN A 17 -15.44 -14.61 -15.47
N ASN A 18 -16.69 -14.92 -15.85
CA ASN A 18 -17.00 -15.65 -17.08
C ASN A 18 -18.30 -15.15 -17.74
N ARG A 19 -18.55 -13.84 -17.73
CA ARG A 19 -19.73 -13.23 -18.35
C ARG A 19 -19.48 -13.03 -19.85
N PRO A 20 -20.42 -13.42 -20.73
CA PRO A 20 -20.33 -13.10 -22.15
C PRO A 20 -20.63 -11.61 -22.39
N LYS A 21 -20.38 -11.09 -23.60
CA LYS A 21 -20.87 -9.76 -24.00
C LYS A 21 -22.40 -9.71 -23.98
N TYR A 22 -22.96 -8.63 -23.44
CA TYR A 22 -24.41 -8.43 -23.32
C TYR A 22 -24.80 -6.96 -23.43
N VAL A 23 -26.08 -6.73 -23.76
CA VAL A 23 -26.70 -5.40 -23.87
C VAL A 23 -27.83 -5.27 -22.87
N ILE A 24 -27.95 -4.08 -22.28
CA ILE A 24 -29.00 -3.75 -21.31
C ILE A 24 -30.12 -2.95 -21.98
N LEU A 25 -31.37 -3.25 -21.62
CA LEU A 25 -32.51 -2.36 -21.87
C LEU A 25 -32.80 -1.53 -20.63
N SER A 26 -32.72 -0.21 -20.78
CA SER A 26 -33.22 0.76 -19.83
C SER A 26 -34.57 1.28 -20.30
N HIS A 27 -35.63 1.08 -19.53
CA HIS A 27 -36.98 1.46 -19.97
C HIS A 27 -37.95 1.75 -18.81
N ARG A 28 -39.20 2.01 -19.19
CA ARG A 28 -40.35 2.07 -18.29
C ARG A 28 -41.44 1.10 -18.76
N TRP A 29 -42.03 0.37 -17.82
CA TRP A 29 -43.23 -0.44 -18.07
C TRP A 29 -44.46 0.46 -18.21
N VAL A 30 -45.36 0.10 -19.12
CA VAL A 30 -46.71 0.65 -19.13
C VAL A 30 -47.44 0.07 -17.90
N GLU A 31 -48.30 0.85 -17.28
CA GLU A 31 -49.04 0.44 -16.08
C GLU A 31 -49.78 -0.89 -16.32
N HIS A 32 -49.62 -1.84 -15.40
CA HIS A 32 -50.17 -3.21 -15.49
C HIS A 32 -49.70 -4.05 -16.70
N GLN A 33 -48.59 -3.69 -17.34
CA GLN A 33 -47.97 -4.42 -18.46
C GLN A 33 -46.49 -4.76 -18.17
N GLU A 34 -46.10 -4.79 -16.89
CA GLU A 34 -44.76 -5.23 -16.47
C GLU A 34 -44.58 -6.73 -16.75
N VAL A 35 -43.47 -7.08 -17.39
CA VAL A 35 -43.08 -8.47 -17.61
C VAL A 35 -42.03 -8.85 -16.57
N THR A 36 -42.28 -9.94 -15.87
CA THR A 36 -41.40 -10.46 -14.81
C THR A 36 -40.54 -11.62 -15.30
N PHE A 37 -39.50 -11.98 -14.53
CA PHE A 37 -38.71 -13.20 -14.75
C PHE A 37 -39.58 -14.44 -14.95
N GLN A 38 -40.65 -14.54 -14.16
CA GLN A 38 -41.58 -15.65 -14.18
C GLN A 38 -42.37 -15.73 -15.50
N ASP A 39 -42.74 -14.57 -16.04
CA ASP A 39 -43.47 -14.46 -17.30
C ASP A 39 -42.64 -14.94 -18.48
N VAL A 40 -41.39 -14.51 -18.56
CA VAL A 40 -40.47 -14.93 -19.64
C VAL A 40 -40.10 -16.41 -19.51
N ARG A 41 -39.84 -16.89 -18.28
CA ARG A 41 -39.44 -18.29 -18.03
C ARG A 41 -40.56 -19.28 -18.34
N ASP A 42 -41.80 -18.95 -17.95
CA ASP A 42 -42.96 -19.83 -18.10
C ASP A 42 -43.73 -19.57 -19.41
N GLY A 43 -43.32 -18.58 -20.22
CA GLY A 43 -44.03 -18.17 -21.45
C GLY A 43 -45.44 -17.61 -21.19
N LYS A 44 -45.63 -16.89 -20.07
CA LYS A 44 -46.90 -16.28 -19.66
C LYS A 44 -46.93 -14.80 -20.06
N ASN A 45 -48.14 -14.23 -20.12
CA ASN A 45 -48.36 -12.81 -20.41
C ASN A 45 -47.73 -12.33 -21.74
N THR A 46 -47.60 -13.22 -22.72
CA THR A 46 -47.03 -12.93 -24.06
C THR A 46 -47.84 -11.96 -24.89
N HIS A 47 -49.09 -11.67 -24.48
CA HIS A 47 -49.96 -10.67 -25.11
C HIS A 47 -49.76 -9.27 -24.54
N PHE A 48 -48.93 -9.11 -23.50
CA PHE A 48 -48.61 -7.79 -22.96
C PHE A 48 -47.74 -7.01 -23.93
N SER A 49 -48.01 -5.71 -24.07
CA SER A 49 -47.15 -4.82 -24.87
C SER A 49 -45.72 -4.74 -24.30
N GLY A 50 -45.57 -5.01 -23.01
CA GLY A 50 -44.26 -5.18 -22.38
C GLY A 50 -43.48 -6.39 -22.94
N TYR A 51 -44.16 -7.48 -23.28
CA TYR A 51 -43.50 -8.67 -23.85
C TYR A 51 -43.05 -8.38 -25.29
N GLU A 52 -43.91 -7.71 -26.06
CA GLU A 52 -43.58 -7.20 -27.40
C GLU A 52 -42.36 -6.27 -27.38
N LYS A 53 -42.23 -5.40 -26.38
CA LYS A 53 -41.05 -4.54 -26.19
C LYS A 53 -39.76 -5.34 -26.01
N ILE A 54 -39.78 -6.46 -25.27
CA ILE A 54 -38.60 -7.33 -25.10
C ILE A 54 -38.25 -8.00 -26.44
N VAL A 55 -39.25 -8.39 -27.22
CA VAL A 55 -39.04 -8.97 -28.55
C VAL A 55 -38.43 -7.94 -29.50
N GLN A 56 -38.96 -6.72 -29.54
CA GLN A 56 -38.41 -5.63 -30.34
C GLN A 56 -36.98 -5.26 -29.90
N PHE A 57 -36.69 -5.30 -28.60
CA PHE A 57 -35.32 -5.14 -28.09
C PHE A 57 -34.37 -6.20 -28.63
N ALA A 58 -34.79 -7.47 -28.57
CA ALA A 58 -34.04 -8.60 -29.09
C ALA A 58 -33.78 -8.50 -30.60
N GLU A 59 -34.78 -8.07 -31.37
CA GLU A 59 -34.67 -7.84 -32.82
C GLU A 59 -33.72 -6.68 -33.12
N CYS A 60 -33.85 -5.57 -32.40
CA CYS A 60 -32.98 -4.39 -32.52
C CYS A 60 -31.50 -4.75 -32.31
N VAL A 61 -31.18 -5.52 -31.26
CA VAL A 61 -29.80 -5.97 -30.98
C VAL A 61 -29.31 -6.94 -32.05
N LYS A 62 -30.14 -7.88 -32.51
CA LYS A 62 -29.80 -8.81 -33.61
C LYS A 62 -29.43 -8.09 -34.90
N GLU A 63 -30.19 -7.07 -35.26
CA GLU A 63 -29.99 -6.33 -36.51
C GLU A 63 -28.74 -5.45 -36.47
N HIS A 64 -28.49 -4.77 -35.35
CA HIS A 64 -27.49 -3.71 -35.28
C HIS A 64 -26.17 -4.11 -34.60
N MET A 65 -26.12 -5.25 -33.89
CA MET A 65 -24.96 -5.71 -33.12
C MET A 65 -24.64 -7.19 -33.37
N PRO A 66 -24.12 -7.54 -34.56
CA PRO A 66 -23.73 -8.91 -34.85
C PRO A 66 -22.59 -9.35 -33.92
N GLY A 67 -22.80 -10.42 -33.16
CA GLY A 67 -21.84 -10.97 -32.19
C GLY A 67 -22.25 -10.85 -30.72
N ILE A 68 -23.39 -10.20 -30.42
CA ILE A 68 -23.99 -10.21 -29.08
C ILE A 68 -25.17 -11.18 -29.08
N GLU A 69 -25.17 -12.11 -28.12
CA GLU A 69 -26.22 -13.15 -28.00
C GLU A 69 -27.03 -13.04 -26.70
N TRP A 70 -26.70 -12.08 -25.83
CA TRP A 70 -27.21 -12.01 -24.47
C TRP A 70 -27.77 -10.63 -24.14
N LEU A 71 -28.93 -10.62 -23.48
CA LEU A 71 -29.64 -9.43 -23.04
C LEU A 71 -29.82 -9.42 -21.54
N TRP A 72 -29.92 -8.22 -20.98
CA TRP A 72 -30.34 -8.02 -19.61
C TRP A 72 -31.44 -6.97 -19.51
N VAL A 73 -32.52 -7.32 -18.81
CA VAL A 73 -33.65 -6.45 -18.50
C VAL A 73 -33.99 -6.68 -17.03
N ASP A 74 -33.95 -5.64 -16.21
CA ASP A 74 -34.01 -5.70 -14.75
C ASP A 74 -35.14 -6.60 -14.20
N THR A 75 -36.39 -6.39 -14.63
CA THR A 75 -37.56 -7.13 -14.12
C THR A 75 -37.68 -8.54 -14.69
N CYS A 76 -37.00 -8.82 -15.80
CA CYS A 76 -37.02 -10.12 -16.48
C CYS A 76 -35.86 -11.01 -16.04
N CYS A 77 -34.71 -10.43 -15.73
CA CYS A 77 -33.50 -11.17 -15.39
C CYS A 77 -33.35 -11.41 -13.89
N ILE A 78 -33.96 -10.57 -13.05
CA ILE A 78 -33.93 -10.69 -11.59
C ILE A 78 -35.20 -11.40 -11.10
N ASN A 79 -35.04 -12.47 -10.31
CA ASN A 79 -36.15 -13.07 -9.60
C ASN A 79 -36.49 -12.25 -8.35
N LYS A 80 -37.44 -11.33 -8.49
CA LYS A 80 -37.89 -10.44 -7.39
C LYS A 80 -38.56 -11.19 -6.22
N GLU A 81 -38.98 -12.45 -6.39
CA GLU A 81 -39.52 -13.27 -5.29
C GLU A 81 -38.42 -13.84 -4.38
N ASN A 82 -37.17 -13.87 -4.86
CA ASN A 82 -36.03 -14.32 -4.09
C ASN A 82 -35.32 -13.11 -3.45
N ASN A 83 -35.56 -12.88 -2.15
CA ASN A 83 -34.98 -11.76 -1.41
C ASN A 83 -33.44 -11.72 -1.46
N ALA A 84 -32.77 -12.87 -1.48
CA ALA A 84 -31.31 -12.93 -1.56
C ALA A 84 -30.82 -12.48 -2.94
N GLU A 85 -31.45 -12.97 -4.00
CA GLU A 85 -31.12 -12.58 -5.38
C GLU A 85 -31.46 -11.11 -5.63
N LEU A 86 -32.59 -10.62 -5.11
CA LEU A 86 -32.98 -9.22 -5.22
C LEU A 86 -31.97 -8.30 -4.51
N SER A 87 -31.55 -8.65 -3.29
CA SER A 87 -30.56 -7.88 -2.54
C SER A 87 -29.17 -7.90 -3.21
N GLU A 88 -28.72 -9.06 -3.69
CA GLU A 88 -27.47 -9.18 -4.44
C GLU A 88 -27.51 -8.35 -5.72
N SER A 89 -28.61 -8.43 -6.47
CA SER A 89 -28.80 -7.69 -7.72
C SER A 89 -28.77 -6.18 -7.51
N LEU A 90 -29.34 -5.68 -6.42
CA LEU A 90 -29.30 -4.26 -6.08
C LEU A 90 -27.89 -3.77 -5.72
N ASN A 91 -27.12 -4.60 -5.02
CA ASN A 91 -25.75 -4.26 -4.61
C ASN A 91 -24.77 -4.27 -5.79
N LEU A 92 -24.99 -5.14 -6.78
CA LEU A 92 -24.11 -5.31 -7.95
C LEU A 92 -24.64 -4.63 -9.22
N MET A 93 -25.76 -3.93 -9.14
CA MET A 93 -26.45 -3.35 -10.30
C MET A 93 -25.52 -2.42 -11.08
N PHE A 94 -24.80 -1.55 -10.38
CA PHE A 94 -23.87 -0.60 -10.99
C PHE A 94 -22.78 -1.33 -11.80
N ASP A 95 -22.18 -2.38 -11.23
CA ASP A 95 -21.15 -3.18 -11.91
C ASP A 95 -21.73 -3.87 -13.15
N TRP A 96 -22.99 -4.29 -13.12
CA TRP A 96 -23.65 -4.88 -14.29
C TRP A 96 -23.87 -3.85 -15.39
N TYR A 97 -24.22 -2.60 -15.06
CA TYR A 97 -24.28 -1.54 -16.06
C TYR A 97 -22.90 -1.17 -16.61
N HIS A 98 -21.86 -1.17 -15.76
CA HIS A 98 -20.49 -0.87 -16.14
C HIS A 98 -19.87 -1.92 -17.06
N ASP A 99 -20.09 -3.21 -16.76
CA ASP A 99 -19.57 -4.34 -17.54
C ASP A 99 -20.34 -4.60 -18.85
N ALA A 100 -21.45 -3.91 -19.09
CA ALA A 100 -22.25 -4.11 -20.30
C ALA A 100 -21.55 -3.51 -21.52
N GLU A 101 -21.69 -4.16 -22.68
CA GLU A 101 -21.14 -3.60 -23.93
C GLU A 101 -21.84 -2.27 -24.25
N MET A 102 -23.14 -2.19 -23.95
CA MET A 102 -23.95 -1.02 -24.16
C MET A 102 -25.28 -1.07 -23.40
N CYS A 103 -25.86 0.11 -23.15
CA CYS A 103 -27.23 0.27 -22.67
C CYS A 103 -28.10 0.95 -23.74
N ILE A 104 -29.27 0.40 -24.05
CA ILE A 104 -30.29 1.04 -24.89
C ILE A 104 -31.36 1.64 -23.99
N ALA A 105 -31.52 2.96 -24.02
CA ALA A 105 -32.55 3.71 -23.32
C ALA A 105 -33.78 3.92 -24.22
N TYR A 106 -34.87 3.21 -23.92
CA TYR A 106 -36.14 3.32 -24.63
C TYR A 106 -37.00 4.46 -24.06
N LEU A 107 -37.18 5.52 -24.83
CA LEU A 107 -37.91 6.74 -24.45
C LEU A 107 -39.33 6.72 -25.03
N ALA A 108 -40.27 6.20 -24.23
CA ALA A 108 -41.68 6.05 -24.66
C ALA A 108 -42.39 7.39 -24.91
N ASP A 109 -41.87 8.49 -24.35
CA ASP A 109 -42.42 9.84 -24.39
C ASP A 109 -41.81 10.72 -25.49
N VAL A 110 -40.88 10.19 -26.28
CA VAL A 110 -40.27 10.87 -27.42
C VAL A 110 -40.76 10.22 -28.72
N SER A 111 -41.08 11.03 -29.73
CA SER A 111 -41.55 10.54 -31.03
C SER A 111 -40.97 11.34 -32.19
N ASN A 112 -40.35 10.66 -33.15
CA ASN A 112 -39.80 11.27 -34.36
C ASN A 112 -40.78 11.28 -35.56
N ASP A 113 -42.10 11.30 -35.31
CA ASP A 113 -43.10 11.12 -36.38
C ASP A 113 -43.12 12.32 -37.36
N VAL A 114 -42.66 12.05 -38.59
CA VAL A 114 -42.63 12.99 -39.72
C VAL A 114 -44.04 13.31 -40.27
N GLU A 115 -45.08 12.57 -39.85
CA GLU A 115 -46.43 12.62 -40.45
C GLU A 115 -47.30 13.85 -40.10
N ASN A 116 -46.88 14.73 -39.18
CA ASN A 116 -47.65 15.93 -38.82
C ASN A 116 -47.23 17.22 -39.55
N ARG A 117 -46.43 17.15 -40.62
CA ARG A 117 -46.21 18.31 -41.51
C ARG A 117 -47.47 18.58 -42.34
N LYS A 118 -48.26 19.57 -41.93
CA LYS A 118 -49.31 20.15 -42.80
C LYS A 118 -48.68 20.54 -44.16
N PRO A 119 -49.31 20.24 -45.32
CA PRO A 119 -48.68 20.44 -46.63
C PRO A 119 -48.40 21.89 -47.06
N ASP A 120 -48.79 22.91 -46.29
CA ASP A 120 -48.85 24.30 -46.76
C ASP A 120 -48.00 25.31 -45.96
N ALA A 121 -46.85 24.90 -45.43
CA ALA A 121 -45.90 25.84 -44.85
C ALA A 121 -44.56 25.81 -45.61
N HIS A 122 -44.27 26.90 -46.31
CA HIS A 122 -43.00 27.14 -47.00
C HIS A 122 -41.79 26.98 -46.05
N PRO A 123 -40.64 26.49 -46.55
CA PRO A 123 -39.45 26.31 -45.74
C PRO A 123 -38.85 27.68 -45.41
N VAL A 124 -39.03 28.11 -44.17
CA VAL A 124 -38.28 29.22 -43.57
C VAL A 124 -37.48 28.62 -42.42
N ASP A 125 -36.16 28.64 -42.56
CA ASP A 125 -35.12 28.40 -41.57
C ASP A 125 -35.20 27.12 -40.71
N GLY A 126 -34.47 26.09 -41.11
CA GLY A 126 -33.54 25.30 -40.27
C GLY A 126 -33.93 24.81 -38.87
N ARG A 127 -35.21 24.57 -38.55
CA ARG A 127 -35.63 24.09 -37.21
C ARG A 127 -35.77 22.56 -37.13
N SER A 128 -34.76 21.93 -36.51
CA SER A 128 -34.77 20.57 -35.92
C SER A 128 -35.38 20.55 -34.49
N SER A 129 -36.20 21.55 -34.12
CA SER A 129 -36.41 21.92 -32.71
C SER A 129 -37.35 21.03 -31.88
N ASN A 130 -38.07 20.05 -32.46
CA ASN A 130 -39.10 19.32 -31.69
C ASN A 130 -38.57 18.07 -30.96
N VAL A 131 -37.63 17.33 -31.55
CA VAL A 131 -37.16 16.05 -30.97
C VAL A 131 -36.13 16.28 -29.85
N GLU A 132 -35.20 17.22 -30.03
CA GLU A 132 -34.23 17.60 -28.98
C GLU A 132 -34.92 18.19 -27.74
N GLU A 133 -35.97 19.00 -27.93
CA GLU A 133 -36.78 19.53 -26.83
C GLU A 133 -37.54 18.42 -26.09
N GLN A 134 -38.14 17.47 -26.82
CA GLN A 134 -38.80 16.30 -26.22
C GLN A 134 -37.80 15.40 -25.49
N PHE A 135 -36.61 15.18 -26.06
CA PHE A 135 -35.53 14.41 -25.44
C PHE A 135 -35.08 15.02 -24.11
N ALA A 136 -34.77 16.33 -24.10
CA ALA A 136 -34.37 17.05 -22.88
C ALA A 136 -35.47 17.08 -21.81
N GLN A 137 -36.73 16.94 -22.20
CA GLN A 137 -37.88 16.90 -21.30
C GLN A 137 -38.29 15.48 -20.89
N SER A 138 -37.64 14.44 -21.42
CA SER A 138 -38.03 13.06 -21.19
C SER A 138 -38.06 12.72 -19.70
N GLU A 139 -39.09 11.99 -19.29
CA GLU A 139 -39.25 11.50 -17.93
C GLU A 139 -38.10 10.57 -17.52
N TRP A 140 -37.39 9.96 -18.48
CA TRP A 140 -36.24 9.10 -18.21
C TRP A 140 -35.16 9.83 -17.40
N PHE A 141 -34.86 11.09 -17.73
CA PHE A 141 -33.88 11.91 -17.01
C PHE A 141 -34.33 12.35 -15.61
N ARG A 142 -35.63 12.25 -15.30
CA ARG A 142 -36.20 12.63 -14.00
C ARG A 142 -36.29 11.46 -13.02
N ARG A 143 -35.94 10.23 -13.43
CA ARG A 143 -35.96 9.05 -12.54
C ARG A 143 -34.63 8.91 -11.80
N GLY A 144 -34.65 8.42 -10.57
CA GLY A 144 -33.44 8.27 -9.76
C GLY A 144 -32.49 7.20 -10.30
N TRP A 145 -32.99 5.97 -10.48
CA TRP A 145 -32.19 4.82 -10.92
C TRP A 145 -31.50 5.01 -12.27
N THR A 146 -32.14 5.75 -13.19
CA THR A 146 -31.58 6.03 -14.52
C THR A 146 -30.31 6.88 -14.47
N LEU A 147 -29.91 7.42 -13.31
CA LEU A 147 -28.60 8.05 -13.16
C LEU A 147 -27.47 7.02 -13.29
N GLN A 148 -27.60 5.84 -12.66
CA GLN A 148 -26.62 4.78 -12.82
C GLN A 148 -26.63 4.24 -14.25
N GLU A 149 -27.82 4.10 -14.83
CA GLU A 149 -28.01 3.62 -16.20
C GLU A 149 -27.43 4.58 -17.25
N LEU A 150 -27.31 5.87 -16.93
CA LEU A 150 -26.66 6.89 -17.76
C LEU A 150 -25.13 6.89 -17.60
N LEU A 151 -24.66 6.72 -16.36
CA LEU A 151 -23.26 6.97 -16.02
C LEU A 151 -22.39 5.72 -16.15
N ALA A 152 -22.87 4.58 -15.65
CA ALA A 152 -22.08 3.37 -15.52
C ALA A 152 -21.70 2.74 -16.88
N PRO A 153 -22.61 2.62 -17.87
CA PRO A 153 -22.25 2.03 -19.16
C PRO A 153 -21.28 2.93 -19.93
N PRO A 154 -20.30 2.35 -20.64
CA PRO A 154 -19.40 3.11 -21.51
C PRO A 154 -20.16 3.77 -22.67
N THR A 155 -21.27 3.17 -23.11
CA THR A 155 -22.12 3.73 -24.17
C THR A 155 -23.61 3.56 -23.85
N VAL A 156 -24.38 4.62 -24.09
CA VAL A 156 -25.85 4.62 -23.99
C VAL A 156 -26.44 5.10 -25.31
N ILE A 157 -27.30 4.30 -25.94
CA ILE A 157 -28.06 4.69 -27.14
C ILE A 157 -29.49 5.03 -26.75
N PHE A 158 -29.98 6.18 -27.18
CA PHE A 158 -31.35 6.62 -26.94
C PHE A 158 -32.21 6.32 -28.16
N VAL A 159 -33.32 5.61 -27.94
CA VAL A 159 -34.30 5.30 -28.99
C VAL A 159 -35.67 5.84 -28.62
N ASP A 160 -36.42 6.28 -29.64
CA ASP A 160 -37.80 6.75 -29.47
C ASP A 160 -38.78 5.58 -29.31
N ARG A 161 -40.08 5.90 -29.14
CA ARG A 161 -41.12 4.88 -28.97
C ARG A 161 -41.26 3.88 -30.13
N ALA A 162 -40.77 4.24 -31.32
CA ALA A 162 -40.78 3.43 -32.53
C ALA A 162 -39.42 2.76 -32.81
N TRP A 163 -38.51 2.76 -31.83
CA TRP A 163 -37.15 2.21 -31.92
C TRP A 163 -36.22 2.95 -32.89
N ASN A 164 -36.54 4.19 -33.28
CA ASN A 164 -35.64 5.02 -34.06
C ASN A 164 -34.56 5.62 -33.14
N VAL A 165 -33.30 5.60 -33.60
CA VAL A 165 -32.17 6.19 -32.87
C VAL A 165 -32.30 7.70 -32.84
N ILE A 166 -32.23 8.28 -31.63
CA ILE A 166 -32.20 9.72 -31.38
C ILE A 166 -30.74 10.20 -31.35
N GLY A 167 -29.87 9.45 -30.65
CA GLY A 167 -28.45 9.74 -30.48
C GLY A 167 -27.84 8.91 -29.35
N ASN A 168 -26.63 9.26 -28.91
CA ASN A 168 -25.89 8.51 -27.89
C ASN A 168 -25.20 9.35 -26.82
N LYS A 169 -24.67 8.65 -25.82
CA LYS A 169 -23.61 9.10 -24.90
C LYS A 169 -22.43 8.11 -25.00
N GLY A 170 -21.22 8.62 -25.15
CA GLY A 170 -19.96 7.87 -24.97
C GLY A 170 -19.41 7.12 -26.20
N ALA A 171 -20.08 7.13 -27.36
CA ALA A 171 -19.60 6.44 -28.56
C ALA A 171 -18.65 7.34 -29.39
N SER A 172 -17.33 7.11 -29.31
CA SER A 172 -16.38 7.69 -30.28
C SER A 172 -16.63 7.09 -31.67
N THR A 173 -16.75 7.92 -32.70
CA THR A 173 -17.30 7.59 -34.04
C THR A 173 -16.45 6.66 -34.93
N ASN A 174 -15.55 5.84 -34.37
CA ASN A 174 -14.53 5.10 -35.13
C ASN A 174 -14.74 3.57 -35.19
N GLY A 175 -15.90 3.10 -35.69
CA GLY A 175 -16.12 1.68 -35.96
C GLY A 175 -17.46 1.37 -36.64
N SER A 176 -17.66 0.14 -37.13
CA SER A 176 -18.86 -0.33 -37.83
C SER A 176 -20.18 -0.17 -37.05
N SER A 177 -20.11 0.04 -35.72
CA SER A 177 -21.23 0.39 -34.83
C SER A 177 -21.65 1.87 -34.87
N ALA A 178 -20.84 2.76 -35.46
CA ALA A 178 -21.11 4.21 -35.49
C ALA A 178 -22.40 4.59 -36.22
N LYS A 179 -22.90 3.74 -37.14
CA LYS A 179 -24.18 3.99 -37.84
C LYS A 179 -25.41 3.87 -36.94
N PHE A 180 -25.37 3.00 -35.94
CA PHE A 180 -26.51 2.78 -35.02
C PHE A 180 -26.47 3.69 -33.80
N ALA A 181 -25.31 4.28 -33.45
CA ALA A 181 -25.19 5.15 -32.28
C ALA A 181 -25.82 6.55 -32.48
N GLY A 182 -26.01 7.03 -33.72
CA GLY A 182 -26.47 8.39 -33.97
C GLY A 182 -25.47 9.47 -33.52
N GLU A 183 -25.89 10.73 -33.41
CA GLU A 183 -25.03 11.83 -32.94
C GLU A 183 -24.85 11.81 -31.42
N GLY A 184 -23.71 12.33 -30.94
CA GLY A 184 -23.43 12.48 -29.51
C GLY A 184 -24.30 13.58 -28.89
N LEU A 185 -25.02 13.26 -27.82
CA LEU A 185 -25.96 14.13 -27.14
C LEU A 185 -25.43 14.67 -25.79
N GLU A 186 -24.13 14.50 -25.51
CA GLU A 186 -23.51 14.83 -24.21
C GLU A 186 -23.80 16.27 -23.77
N GLY A 187 -23.76 17.25 -24.69
CA GLY A 187 -24.06 18.64 -24.36
C GLY A 187 -25.52 18.89 -23.96
N ILE A 188 -26.48 18.18 -24.58
CA ILE A 188 -27.90 18.27 -24.21
C ILE A 188 -28.14 17.54 -22.88
N ILE A 189 -27.53 16.37 -22.71
CA ILE A 189 -27.61 15.57 -21.48
C ILE A 189 -26.99 16.33 -20.30
N ALA A 190 -25.86 17.01 -20.49
CA ALA A 190 -25.20 17.80 -19.45
C ALA A 190 -26.07 18.97 -18.98
N LYS A 191 -26.67 19.71 -19.92
CA LYS A 191 -27.63 20.79 -19.58
C LYS A 191 -28.87 20.26 -18.85
N THR A 192 -29.36 19.09 -19.24
CA THR A 192 -30.56 18.48 -18.67
C THR A 192 -30.32 17.96 -17.25
N THR A 193 -29.23 17.22 -17.06
CA THR A 193 -28.95 16.46 -15.83
C THR A 193 -28.04 17.18 -14.84
N GLY A 194 -27.25 18.15 -15.29
CA GLY A 194 -26.20 18.78 -14.48
C GLY A 194 -24.92 17.95 -14.35
N VAL A 195 -24.86 16.79 -15.02
CA VAL A 195 -23.63 15.98 -15.11
C VAL A 195 -22.67 16.64 -16.11
N PRO A 196 -21.39 16.86 -15.77
CA PRO A 196 -20.42 17.46 -16.69
C PRO A 196 -20.18 16.61 -17.95
N GLU A 197 -20.03 17.25 -19.11
CA GLU A 197 -19.80 16.58 -20.40
C GLU A 197 -18.61 15.61 -20.35
N ARG A 198 -17.52 15.98 -19.66
CA ARG A 198 -16.35 15.10 -19.47
C ARG A 198 -16.68 13.76 -18.81
N VAL A 199 -17.62 13.74 -17.86
CA VAL A 199 -18.09 12.53 -17.17
C VAL A 199 -19.01 11.71 -18.06
N LEU A 200 -19.76 12.38 -18.94
CA LEU A 200 -20.61 11.70 -19.91
C LEU A 200 -19.78 11.01 -21.01
N HIS A 201 -18.67 11.62 -21.44
CA HIS A 201 -17.72 11.01 -22.36
C HIS A 201 -16.93 9.86 -21.73
N ASP A 202 -16.39 10.07 -20.53
CA ASP A 202 -15.58 9.09 -19.82
C ASP A 202 -15.94 9.09 -18.33
N TYR A 203 -16.55 8.00 -17.89
CA TYR A 203 -16.97 7.82 -16.51
C TYR A 203 -15.79 7.87 -15.54
N ASP A 204 -14.57 7.50 -15.94
CA ASP A 204 -13.41 7.50 -15.03
C ASP A 204 -13.02 8.92 -14.58
N THR A 205 -13.37 9.93 -15.39
CA THR A 205 -13.22 11.34 -14.99
C THR A 205 -14.11 11.74 -13.80
N CYS A 206 -15.12 10.92 -13.46
CA CYS A 206 -15.95 11.07 -12.26
C CYS A 206 -15.10 11.04 -10.97
N ASN A 207 -13.93 10.39 -10.97
CA ASN A 207 -13.03 10.36 -9.81
C ASN A 207 -12.45 11.73 -9.42
N LYS A 208 -12.49 12.72 -10.32
CA LYS A 208 -12.01 14.09 -10.07
C LYS A 208 -13.03 14.97 -9.34
N PHE A 209 -14.20 14.44 -8.99
CA PHE A 209 -15.26 15.17 -8.29
C PHE A 209 -15.50 14.57 -6.90
N ASN A 210 -15.73 15.40 -5.88
CA ASN A 210 -16.06 14.89 -4.56
C ASN A 210 -17.43 14.22 -4.52
N SER A 211 -17.70 13.52 -3.41
CA SER A 211 -18.97 12.84 -3.18
C SER A 211 -20.17 13.79 -3.17
N ASN A 212 -20.01 15.04 -2.70
CA ASN A 212 -21.11 16.01 -2.63
C ASN A 212 -21.60 16.45 -4.01
N VAL A 213 -20.69 16.67 -4.96
CA VAL A 213 -21.02 16.98 -6.36
C VAL A 213 -21.81 15.83 -6.98
N LYS A 214 -21.36 14.59 -6.76
CA LYS A 214 -22.01 13.38 -7.27
C LYS A 214 -23.41 13.18 -6.65
N ILE A 215 -23.56 13.43 -5.35
CA ILE A 215 -24.86 13.44 -4.67
C ILE A 215 -25.78 14.51 -5.30
N GLY A 216 -25.23 15.67 -5.69
CA GLY A 216 -25.94 16.76 -6.35
C GLY A 216 -26.62 16.37 -7.67
N TRP A 217 -26.08 15.40 -8.42
CA TRP A 217 -26.70 14.90 -9.66
C TRP A 217 -28.05 14.22 -9.46
N MET A 218 -28.38 13.83 -8.21
CA MET A 218 -29.69 13.29 -7.84
C MET A 218 -30.73 14.37 -7.49
N ALA A 219 -30.34 15.64 -7.32
CA ALA A 219 -31.22 16.68 -6.81
C ALA A 219 -32.47 16.93 -7.68
N ARG A 220 -32.36 16.77 -9.00
CA ARG A 220 -33.46 16.96 -9.98
C ARG A 220 -34.24 15.67 -10.29
N ARG A 221 -33.94 14.58 -9.61
CA ARG A 221 -34.51 13.24 -9.87
C ARG A 221 -35.52 12.83 -8.80
N THR A 222 -36.45 11.98 -9.20
CA THR A 222 -37.57 11.46 -8.42
C THR A 222 -37.50 9.93 -8.38
N THR A 223 -37.89 9.35 -7.26
CA THR A 223 -37.87 7.91 -7.02
C THR A 223 -39.20 7.45 -6.45
N THR A 224 -39.57 6.20 -6.68
CA THR A 224 -40.81 5.61 -6.15
C THR A 224 -40.77 5.45 -4.63
N ARG A 225 -39.60 5.06 -4.09
CA ARG A 225 -39.33 5.03 -2.65
C ARG A 225 -38.34 6.14 -2.29
N GLU A 226 -38.45 6.71 -1.09
CA GLU A 226 -37.59 7.83 -0.69
C GLU A 226 -36.12 7.39 -0.52
N GLU A 227 -35.90 6.20 0.02
CA GLU A 227 -34.58 5.60 0.23
C GLU A 227 -33.80 5.30 -1.07
N ASP A 228 -34.50 5.09 -2.19
CA ASP A 228 -33.87 4.86 -3.51
C ASP A 228 -33.01 6.04 -3.96
N LYS A 229 -33.24 7.25 -3.44
CA LYS A 229 -32.39 8.42 -3.70
C LYS A 229 -30.96 8.21 -3.23
N ALA A 230 -30.76 7.48 -2.13
CA ALA A 230 -29.44 7.15 -1.60
C ALA A 230 -28.88 5.88 -2.27
N TYR A 231 -29.72 4.87 -2.51
CA TYR A 231 -29.26 3.61 -3.14
C TYR A 231 -28.78 3.80 -4.57
N ALA A 232 -29.42 4.70 -5.33
CA ALA A 232 -28.96 5.07 -6.66
C ALA A 232 -27.56 5.72 -6.67
N LEU A 233 -27.00 6.11 -5.51
CA LEU A 233 -25.66 6.70 -5.40
C LEU A 233 -24.57 5.71 -4.97
N PHE A 234 -24.93 4.52 -4.49
CA PHE A 234 -23.97 3.54 -3.95
C PHE A 234 -22.83 3.22 -4.93
N GLY A 235 -23.17 2.72 -6.12
CA GLY A 235 -22.17 2.41 -7.15
C GLY A 235 -21.42 3.64 -7.67
N ILE A 236 -22.10 4.79 -7.82
CA ILE A 236 -21.50 6.05 -8.29
C ILE A 236 -20.43 6.57 -7.31
N LEU A 237 -20.66 6.36 -6.02
CA LEU A 237 -19.75 6.73 -4.94
C LEU A 237 -18.75 5.61 -4.61
N GLY A 238 -18.88 4.45 -5.24
CA GLY A 238 -18.07 3.26 -5.01
C GLY A 238 -18.14 2.78 -3.57
N VAL A 239 -19.35 2.73 -3.00
CA VAL A 239 -19.66 2.16 -1.67
C VAL A 239 -20.93 1.32 -1.77
N THR A 240 -20.99 0.19 -1.08
CA THR A 240 -22.16 -0.72 -1.14
C THR A 240 -22.58 -1.19 0.26
N PRO A 241 -23.09 -0.30 1.14
CA PRO A 241 -23.48 -0.67 2.51
C PRO A 241 -24.73 -1.58 2.58
N GLY A 242 -25.25 -2.06 1.46
CA GLY A 242 -26.45 -2.90 1.35
C GLY A 242 -27.75 -2.09 1.29
N ALA A 243 -28.79 -2.56 0.60
CA ALA A 243 -30.12 -1.92 0.61
C ALA A 243 -31.00 -2.44 1.76
N ASN A 244 -31.64 -1.55 2.51
CA ASN A 244 -32.57 -1.87 3.61
C ASN A 244 -33.92 -1.16 3.42
N TYR A 245 -34.84 -1.78 2.68
CA TYR A 245 -36.12 -1.16 2.35
C TYR A 245 -37.02 -0.96 3.57
N GLY A 246 -37.58 0.25 3.72
CA GLY A 246 -38.37 0.67 4.88
C GLY A 246 -37.64 1.61 5.85
N GLU A 247 -36.34 1.87 5.66
CA GLU A 247 -35.55 2.76 6.53
C GLU A 247 -35.73 4.26 6.24
N LYS A 248 -36.47 4.61 5.18
CA LYS A 248 -36.66 5.97 4.66
C LYS A 248 -35.35 6.65 4.23
N TYR A 249 -35.45 7.83 3.62
CA TYR A 249 -34.29 8.53 3.06
C TYR A 249 -33.20 8.82 4.10
N GLN A 250 -33.55 9.24 5.32
CA GLN A 250 -32.56 9.62 6.34
C GLN A 250 -31.74 8.43 6.83
N GLY A 251 -32.34 7.24 6.98
CA GLY A 251 -31.61 6.02 7.36
C GLY A 251 -30.62 5.61 6.26
N ALA A 252 -31.09 5.59 5.01
CA ALA A 252 -30.24 5.26 3.87
C ALA A 252 -29.11 6.28 3.64
N LYS A 253 -29.39 7.57 3.84
CA LYS A 253 -28.41 8.66 3.77
C LYS A 253 -27.34 8.50 4.85
N HIS A 254 -27.73 8.21 6.09
CA HIS A 254 -26.78 8.00 7.17
C HIS A 254 -25.83 6.82 6.90
N ARG A 255 -26.34 5.70 6.38
CA ARG A 255 -25.48 4.55 6.02
C ARG A 255 -24.55 4.86 4.85
N LEU A 256 -25.00 5.67 3.90
CA LEU A 256 -24.15 6.17 2.81
C LEU A 256 -23.02 7.06 3.35
N GLU A 257 -23.33 7.99 4.26
CA GLU A 257 -22.37 8.87 4.92
C GLU A 257 -21.33 8.06 5.71
N MET A 258 -21.76 7.10 6.53
CA MET A 258 -20.85 6.22 7.27
C MET A 258 -19.93 5.39 6.34
N ALA A 259 -20.46 4.90 5.22
CA ALA A 259 -19.66 4.15 4.25
C ALA A 259 -18.62 5.04 3.54
N LEU A 260 -18.95 6.31 3.29
CA LEU A 260 -18.03 7.31 2.74
C LEU A 260 -16.93 7.68 3.74
N GLU A 261 -17.28 7.88 5.02
CA GLU A 261 -16.31 8.11 6.10
C GLU A 261 -15.34 6.95 6.24
N HIS A 262 -15.86 5.71 6.22
CA HIS A 262 -15.02 4.51 6.25
C HIS A 262 -14.07 4.43 5.03
N LYS A 263 -14.54 4.81 3.84
CA LYS A 263 -13.72 4.85 2.61
C LYS A 263 -12.64 5.94 2.66
N ALA A 264 -12.93 7.10 3.23
CA ALA A 264 -11.94 8.16 3.44
C ALA A 264 -10.90 7.75 4.50
N GLY A 265 -11.35 7.14 5.59
CA GLY A 265 -10.49 6.55 6.61
C GLY A 265 -9.55 5.48 6.04
N ALA A 266 -10.05 4.58 5.19
CA ALA A 266 -9.23 3.58 4.53
C ALA A 266 -8.12 4.17 3.65
N LYS A 267 -8.36 5.29 2.96
CA LYS A 267 -7.31 6.00 2.19
C LYS A 267 -6.25 6.61 3.08
N LYS A 268 -6.65 7.21 4.21
CA LYS A 268 -5.69 7.75 5.20
C LYS A 268 -4.88 6.64 5.87
N PHE A 269 -5.53 5.52 6.20
CA PHE A 269 -4.86 4.30 6.68
C PHE A 269 -3.84 3.79 5.66
N GLN A 270 -4.21 3.76 4.38
CA GLN A 270 -3.29 3.33 3.33
C GLN A 270 -2.03 4.19 3.26
N SER A 271 -2.18 5.53 3.31
CA SER A 271 -1.03 6.45 3.38
C SER A 271 -0.11 6.16 4.56
N ILE A 272 -0.68 5.87 5.74
CA ILE A 272 0.08 5.58 6.95
C ILE A 272 0.79 4.22 6.85
N VAL A 273 0.13 3.20 6.28
CA VAL A 273 0.72 1.89 6.03
C VAL A 273 1.86 2.00 5.02
N ASP A 274 1.70 2.80 3.96
CA ASP A 274 2.75 3.00 2.95
C ASP A 274 3.97 3.70 3.58
N TRP A 275 3.74 4.71 4.42
CA TRP A 275 4.80 5.40 5.17
C TRP A 275 5.52 4.49 6.17
N LEU A 276 4.81 3.73 7.00
CA LEU A 276 5.44 2.81 7.96
C LEU A 276 6.11 1.62 7.29
N SER A 277 5.64 1.24 6.09
CA SER A 277 6.00 0.01 5.40
C SER A 277 6.04 -1.20 6.36
N PRO A 278 4.94 -1.59 7.01
CA PRO A 278 4.96 -2.75 7.90
C PRO A 278 4.92 -4.06 7.09
N PRO A 279 5.59 -5.14 7.54
CA PRO A 279 5.30 -6.46 6.98
C PRO A 279 3.87 -6.89 7.33
N ASP A 280 3.15 -7.48 6.38
CA ASP A 280 1.78 -7.94 6.61
C ASP A 280 1.75 -9.30 7.31
N PRO A 281 1.25 -9.40 8.56
CA PRO A 281 1.11 -10.69 9.26
C PRO A 281 -0.07 -11.52 8.75
N TRP A 282 -1.04 -10.92 8.04
CA TRP A 282 -2.26 -11.59 7.61
C TRP A 282 -2.04 -12.57 6.47
N THR A 283 -1.04 -12.37 5.61
CA THR A 283 -0.57 -13.40 4.66
C THR A 283 -0.30 -14.76 5.33
N ASN A 284 0.41 -14.79 6.45
CA ASN A 284 0.70 -16.01 7.20
C ASN A 284 -0.56 -16.55 7.89
N HIS A 285 -1.36 -15.67 8.49
CA HIS A 285 -2.60 -16.05 9.13
C HIS A 285 -3.57 -16.72 8.15
N ASN A 286 -3.83 -16.09 6.99
CA ASN A 286 -4.73 -16.60 5.97
C ASN A 286 -4.24 -17.94 5.39
N SER A 287 -2.92 -18.08 5.19
CA SER A 287 -2.33 -19.36 4.80
C SER A 287 -2.59 -20.46 5.84
N ALA A 288 -2.46 -20.14 7.13
CA ALA A 288 -2.74 -21.08 8.21
C ALA A 288 -4.24 -21.43 8.30
N ARG A 289 -5.13 -20.46 8.08
CA ARG A 289 -6.59 -20.66 8.01
C ARG A 289 -6.99 -21.61 6.89
N GLN A 290 -6.37 -21.49 5.71
CA GLN A 290 -6.64 -22.37 4.56
C GLN A 290 -6.22 -23.82 4.82
N LEU A 291 -5.25 -24.05 5.71
CA LEU A 291 -4.76 -25.37 6.08
C LEU A 291 -5.55 -26.02 7.22
N GLN A 292 -6.43 -25.29 7.91
CA GLN A 292 -7.18 -25.80 9.05
C GLN A 292 -8.39 -26.64 8.59
N ASP A 293 -8.49 -27.86 9.10
CA ASP A 293 -9.70 -28.69 8.97
C ASP A 293 -10.70 -28.33 10.08
N PRO A 294 -12.02 -28.25 9.82
CA PRO A 294 -13.02 -27.86 10.83
C PRO A 294 -12.91 -28.65 12.16
N GLY A 295 -12.91 -27.93 13.29
CA GLY A 295 -12.75 -28.51 14.64
C GLY A 295 -11.31 -28.86 15.03
N SER A 296 -10.32 -28.66 14.16
CA SER A 296 -8.90 -28.80 14.51
C SER A 296 -8.48 -27.69 15.47
N GLY A 297 -7.88 -28.07 16.60
CA GLY A 297 -7.47 -27.12 17.64
C GLY A 297 -8.53 -26.78 18.69
N ASP A 298 -9.74 -27.38 18.64
CA ASP A 298 -10.78 -27.17 19.65
C ASP A 298 -10.31 -27.56 21.07
N TRP A 299 -9.43 -28.56 21.17
CA TRP A 299 -8.84 -28.98 22.44
C TRP A 299 -7.99 -27.89 23.09
N LEU A 300 -7.39 -26.98 22.32
CA LEU A 300 -6.65 -25.83 22.85
C LEU A 300 -7.63 -24.84 23.49
N LEU A 301 -8.68 -24.48 22.75
CA LEU A 301 -9.70 -23.53 23.21
C LEU A 301 -10.42 -24.03 24.47
N ASN A 302 -10.64 -25.34 24.57
CA ASN A 302 -11.28 -25.98 25.73
C ASN A 302 -10.32 -26.29 26.89
N SER A 303 -9.05 -25.89 26.80
CA SER A 303 -8.07 -26.16 27.87
C SER A 303 -8.14 -25.12 28.99
N ASP A 304 -7.98 -25.57 30.24
CA ASP A 304 -7.97 -24.67 31.40
C ASP A 304 -6.88 -23.60 31.28
N SER A 305 -5.69 -23.96 30.78
CA SER A 305 -4.58 -23.01 30.59
C SER A 305 -4.93 -21.89 29.61
N TYR A 306 -5.61 -22.21 28.49
CA TYR A 306 -6.01 -21.20 27.51
C TYR A 306 -7.12 -20.30 28.04
N GLU A 307 -8.15 -20.87 28.68
CA GLU A 307 -9.25 -20.09 29.25
C GLU A 307 -8.78 -19.19 30.41
N ASN A 308 -7.85 -19.68 31.25
CA ASN A 308 -7.22 -18.87 32.29
C ASN A 308 -6.39 -17.74 31.69
N TRP A 309 -5.60 -17.99 30.65
CA TRP A 309 -4.89 -16.93 29.95
C TRP A 309 -5.84 -15.91 29.30
N LYS A 310 -6.94 -16.36 28.68
CA LYS A 310 -7.90 -15.47 28.01
C LYS A 310 -8.70 -14.61 28.99
N THR A 311 -9.15 -15.18 30.11
CA THR A 311 -10.15 -14.55 31.00
C THR A 311 -9.65 -14.21 32.42
N ALA A 312 -8.60 -14.89 32.91
CA ALA A 312 -8.08 -14.70 34.26
C ALA A 312 -6.86 -13.75 34.29
N SER A 313 -6.13 -13.70 35.41
CA SER A 313 -4.98 -12.80 35.61
C SER A 313 -3.68 -13.27 34.94
N GLU A 314 -3.65 -14.46 34.34
CA GLU A 314 -2.48 -14.93 33.61
C GLU A 314 -2.21 -14.01 32.41
N ARG A 315 -0.96 -13.54 32.30
CA ARG A 315 -0.56 -12.56 31.28
C ARG A 315 0.16 -13.19 30.10
N ILE A 316 0.80 -14.35 30.27
CA ILE A 316 1.68 -14.91 29.25
C ILE A 316 1.45 -16.42 29.14
N LEU A 317 1.08 -16.88 27.95
CA LEU A 317 0.93 -18.30 27.61
C LEU A 317 1.95 -18.67 26.53
N TRP A 318 2.74 -19.72 26.78
CA TRP A 318 3.74 -20.22 25.85
C TRP A 318 3.35 -21.61 25.34
N LEU A 319 2.93 -21.67 24.08
CA LEU A 319 2.58 -22.92 23.40
C LEU A 319 3.79 -23.47 22.65
N HIS A 320 4.30 -24.63 23.06
CA HIS A 320 5.51 -25.18 22.45
C HIS A 320 5.38 -26.64 22.03
N GLY A 321 6.14 -27.02 21.00
CA GLY A 321 6.10 -28.39 20.48
C GLY A 321 7.05 -28.62 19.31
N LYS A 322 7.16 -29.88 18.90
CA LYS A 322 8.07 -30.32 17.83
C LYS A 322 7.74 -29.73 16.45
N ALA A 323 8.66 -29.88 15.50
CA ALA A 323 8.47 -29.40 14.13
C ALA A 323 7.25 -30.08 13.47
N GLY A 324 6.43 -29.30 12.77
CA GLY A 324 5.31 -29.82 11.99
C GLY A 324 4.10 -30.30 12.80
N CYS A 325 4.00 -30.02 14.11
CA CYS A 325 2.85 -30.39 14.94
C CYS A 325 1.62 -29.45 14.82
N GLY A 326 1.72 -28.35 14.06
CA GLY A 326 0.59 -27.45 13.82
C GLY A 326 0.56 -26.15 14.64
N LYS A 327 1.67 -25.74 15.28
CA LYS A 327 1.78 -24.49 16.08
C LYS A 327 1.12 -23.26 15.43
N THR A 328 1.47 -22.96 14.18
CA THR A 328 0.95 -21.81 13.42
C THR A 328 -0.57 -21.89 13.21
N VAL A 329 -1.12 -23.08 12.98
CA VAL A 329 -2.57 -23.31 12.84
C VAL A 329 -3.27 -23.15 14.19
N LEU A 330 -2.67 -23.63 15.28
CA LEU A 330 -3.18 -23.44 16.64
C LEU A 330 -3.17 -21.96 17.04
N CYS A 331 -2.10 -21.23 16.73
CA CYS A 331 -2.03 -19.77 16.91
C CYS A 331 -3.13 -19.05 16.13
N SER A 332 -3.31 -19.41 14.86
CA SER A 332 -4.39 -18.87 14.01
C SER A 332 -5.79 -19.18 14.59
N THR A 333 -5.98 -20.35 15.18
CA THR A 333 -7.23 -20.73 15.87
C THR A 333 -7.49 -19.85 17.10
N ALA A 334 -6.46 -19.64 17.93
CA ALA A 334 -6.54 -18.77 19.09
C ALA A 334 -6.79 -17.28 18.72
N ILE A 335 -6.23 -16.81 17.60
CA ILE A 335 -6.47 -15.47 17.07
C ILE A 335 -7.94 -15.28 16.70
N GLU A 336 -8.57 -16.25 16.03
CA GLU A 336 -9.98 -16.13 15.63
C GLU A 336 -10.93 -16.17 16.83
N ASP A 337 -10.63 -16.97 17.86
CA ASP A 337 -11.39 -16.95 19.13
C ASP A 337 -11.30 -15.57 19.81
N VAL A 338 -10.08 -15.04 19.97
CA VAL A 338 -9.87 -13.72 20.58
C VAL A 338 -10.45 -12.59 19.73
N LYS A 339 -10.40 -12.68 18.40
CA LYS A 339 -11.04 -11.70 17.51
C LYS A 339 -12.55 -11.63 17.74
N SER A 340 -13.19 -12.79 17.91
CA SER A 340 -14.61 -12.89 18.29
C SER A 340 -14.86 -12.30 19.69
N TYR A 341 -13.98 -12.59 20.65
CA TYR A 341 -14.03 -12.04 22.01
C TYR A 341 -13.91 -10.51 22.05
N CYS A 342 -12.96 -9.94 21.29
CA CYS A 342 -12.76 -8.49 21.19
C CYS A 342 -13.89 -7.81 20.40
N GLY A 343 -14.55 -8.50 19.45
CA GLY A 343 -15.67 -7.95 18.68
C GLY A 343 -16.86 -7.49 19.54
N GLY A 344 -17.00 -8.04 20.75
CA GLY A 344 -18.00 -7.60 21.75
C GLY A 344 -17.54 -6.49 22.70
N ARG A 345 -16.30 -5.98 22.57
CA ARG A 345 -15.68 -5.05 23.54
C ARG A 345 -14.99 -3.87 22.84
N PRO A 346 -15.48 -2.62 23.00
CA PRO A 346 -15.02 -1.48 22.21
C PRO A 346 -13.56 -1.07 22.46
N ASN A 347 -13.00 -1.35 23.65
CA ASN A 347 -11.63 -0.97 24.05
C ASN A 347 -10.67 -2.17 24.16
N ALA A 348 -11.02 -3.33 23.61
CA ALA A 348 -10.14 -4.48 23.56
C ALA A 348 -9.35 -4.51 22.23
N GLY A 349 -8.02 -4.46 22.35
CA GLY A 349 -7.09 -4.54 21.23
C GLY A 349 -6.60 -5.96 21.00
N TYR A 350 -6.19 -6.25 19.76
CA TYR A 350 -5.35 -7.41 19.49
C TYR A 350 -4.35 -7.06 18.38
N ALA A 351 -3.18 -7.68 18.42
CA ALA A 351 -2.14 -7.55 17.41
C ALA A 351 -1.44 -8.89 17.20
N VAL A 352 -1.03 -9.13 15.97
CA VAL A 352 -0.49 -10.42 15.54
C VAL A 352 0.81 -10.21 14.78
N PHE A 353 1.78 -11.08 15.03
CA PHE A 353 2.98 -11.17 14.22
C PHE A 353 3.39 -12.63 14.04
N TYR A 354 3.76 -12.98 12.80
CA TYR A 354 4.28 -14.29 12.46
C TYR A 354 5.75 -14.15 12.10
N PHE A 355 6.63 -14.73 12.92
CA PHE A 355 8.01 -14.90 12.51
C PHE A 355 8.06 -15.97 11.42
N THR A 356 8.82 -15.72 10.36
CA THR A 356 8.96 -16.68 9.25
C THR A 356 10.37 -16.65 8.67
N PHE A 357 10.97 -17.82 8.51
CA PHE A 357 12.27 -17.97 7.85
C PHE A 357 12.26 -17.48 6.38
N SER A 358 11.09 -17.51 5.71
CA SER A 358 10.96 -17.15 4.29
C SER A 358 10.91 -15.64 4.01
N ASP A 359 10.94 -14.79 5.03
CA ASP A 359 10.87 -13.33 4.89
C ASP A 359 11.74 -12.68 5.97
N ASN A 360 12.85 -12.04 5.56
CA ASN A 360 13.78 -11.40 6.49
C ASN A 360 13.14 -10.27 7.29
N ARG A 361 12.18 -9.54 6.72
CA ARG A 361 11.46 -8.46 7.43
C ARG A 361 10.67 -9.04 8.60
N LYS A 362 10.13 -10.25 8.43
CA LYS A 362 9.46 -11.00 9.50
C LYS A 362 10.42 -11.71 10.46
N GLN A 363 11.70 -11.38 10.44
CA GLN A 363 12.70 -11.87 11.40
C GLN A 363 13.32 -10.75 12.24
N GLN A 364 13.01 -9.48 11.94
CA GLN A 364 13.57 -8.31 12.61
C GLN A 364 12.64 -7.74 13.70
N LEU A 365 13.25 -7.19 14.76
CA LEU A 365 12.50 -6.48 15.80
C LEU A 365 11.86 -5.19 15.26
N VAL A 366 12.57 -4.41 14.44
CA VAL A 366 12.05 -3.14 13.91
C VAL A 366 10.75 -3.33 13.12
N ASP A 367 10.67 -4.39 12.34
CA ASP A 367 9.52 -4.71 11.50
C ASP A 367 8.36 -5.34 12.28
N LEU A 368 8.65 -6.07 13.37
CA LEU A 368 7.65 -6.41 14.39
C LEU A 368 6.98 -5.14 14.90
N LEU A 369 7.77 -4.17 15.36
CA LEU A 369 7.22 -2.94 15.95
C LEU A 369 6.41 -2.14 14.94
N ARG A 370 6.89 -1.97 13.69
CA ARG A 370 6.12 -1.34 12.60
C ARG A 370 4.76 -2.03 12.40
N SER A 371 4.75 -3.36 12.37
CA SER A 371 3.52 -4.14 12.21
C SER A 371 2.55 -3.98 13.38
N LEU A 372 3.06 -3.94 14.62
CA LEU A 372 2.24 -3.72 15.81
C LEU A 372 1.63 -2.31 15.84
N VAL A 373 2.43 -1.28 15.52
CA VAL A 373 1.96 0.11 15.40
C VAL A 373 0.87 0.23 14.34
N ALA A 374 1.05 -0.38 13.17
CA ALA A 374 0.04 -0.34 12.10
C ALA A 374 -1.28 -1.00 12.50
N GLN A 375 -1.22 -2.11 13.27
CA GLN A 375 -2.42 -2.83 13.71
C GLN A 375 -3.16 -2.15 14.86
N LEU A 376 -2.43 -1.64 15.86
CA LEU A 376 -3.01 -1.07 17.08
C LEU A 376 -3.24 0.44 16.96
N GLY A 377 -2.42 1.14 16.19
CA GLY A 377 -2.51 2.58 16.01
C GLY A 377 -3.71 3.01 15.19
N TRP A 378 -4.40 2.11 14.47
CA TRP A 378 -5.58 2.48 13.68
C TRP A 378 -6.88 2.62 14.51
N LYS A 379 -7.00 1.96 15.67
CA LYS A 379 -8.25 2.04 16.46
C LYS A 379 -8.25 3.29 17.35
N GLY A 380 -9.47 3.73 17.69
CA GLY A 380 -9.79 5.03 18.29
C GLY A 380 -8.83 5.58 19.37
N PRO A 381 -8.35 4.78 20.33
CA PRO A 381 -7.48 5.31 21.39
C PRO A 381 -6.07 5.71 20.95
N ALA A 382 -5.52 5.05 19.92
CA ALA A 382 -4.12 5.22 19.50
C ALA A 382 -3.96 5.99 18.18
N LEU A 383 -5.07 6.22 17.45
CA LEU A 383 -5.09 6.92 16.17
C LEU A 383 -4.50 8.34 16.20
N PRO A 384 -4.75 9.18 17.23
CA PRO A 384 -4.16 10.52 17.29
C PRO A 384 -2.63 10.49 17.36
N LEU A 385 -2.06 9.51 18.08
CA LEU A 385 -0.62 9.33 18.22
C LEU A 385 0.03 8.92 16.89
N LEU A 386 -0.63 8.02 16.16
CA LEU A 386 -0.18 7.56 14.85
C LEU A 386 -0.26 8.65 13.80
N GLN A 387 -1.32 9.46 13.82
CA GLN A 387 -1.48 10.61 12.91
C GLN A 387 -0.42 11.68 13.18
N GLN A 388 -0.18 12.03 14.44
CA GLN A 388 0.88 12.97 14.80
C GLN A 388 2.26 12.50 14.30
N ALA A 389 2.54 11.20 14.36
CA ALA A 389 3.80 10.64 13.88
C ALA A 389 3.87 10.64 12.34
N HIS A 390 2.77 10.38 11.64
CA HIS A 390 2.72 10.37 10.16
C HIS A 390 2.77 11.77 9.55
N ASP A 391 2.11 12.75 10.17
CA ASP A 391 1.97 14.11 9.63
C ASP A 391 3.21 14.99 9.92
N ARG A 392 4.37 14.37 10.13
CA ARG A 392 5.66 15.05 10.30
C ARG A 392 6.14 15.67 8.97
N PRO A 393 6.76 16.86 8.97
CA PRO A 393 7.13 17.57 7.75
C PRO A 393 8.15 16.84 6.87
N ASP A 394 9.10 16.14 7.49
CA ASP A 394 10.22 15.41 6.87
C ASP A 394 9.82 14.03 6.31
N ARG A 395 8.60 13.55 6.65
CA ARG A 395 8.07 12.21 6.31
C ARG A 395 9.03 11.05 6.63
N SER A 396 10.00 11.25 7.52
CA SER A 396 10.97 10.22 7.90
C SER A 396 10.26 9.01 8.54
N THR A 397 10.74 7.80 8.23
CA THR A 397 10.18 6.61 8.88
C THR A 397 10.69 6.49 10.31
N PRO A 398 9.86 6.07 11.29
CA PRO A 398 10.26 6.06 12.69
C PRO A 398 11.44 5.12 12.96
N GLY A 399 12.43 5.61 13.71
CA GLY A 399 13.56 4.82 14.18
C GLY A 399 13.14 3.78 15.25
N LEU A 400 14.03 2.85 15.58
CA LEU A 400 13.70 1.76 16.52
C LEU A 400 13.21 2.27 17.89
N SER A 401 13.93 3.21 18.50
CA SER A 401 13.57 3.78 19.81
C SER A 401 12.24 4.53 19.79
N GLU A 402 11.88 5.13 18.65
CA GLU A 402 10.60 5.79 18.45
C GLU A 402 9.47 4.76 18.37
N LEU A 403 9.65 3.71 17.55
CA LEU A 403 8.71 2.61 17.43
C LEU A 403 8.43 1.90 18.76
N GLU A 404 9.46 1.69 19.59
CA GLU A 404 9.29 1.10 20.93
C GLU A 404 8.34 1.94 21.80
N LYS A 405 8.51 3.27 21.80
CA LYS A 405 7.63 4.22 22.52
C LYS A 405 6.22 4.25 21.94
N MET A 406 6.09 4.21 20.62
CA MET A 406 4.79 4.18 19.93
C MET A 406 4.01 2.92 20.29
N VAL A 407 4.65 1.73 20.28
CA VAL A 407 3.99 0.48 20.67
C VAL A 407 3.55 0.51 22.13
N LEU A 408 4.41 0.98 23.04
CA LEU A 408 4.04 1.14 24.46
C LEU A 408 2.83 2.07 24.63
N SER A 409 2.80 3.18 23.91
CA SER A 409 1.68 4.13 23.93
C SER A 409 0.42 3.50 23.36
N CYS A 410 0.53 2.73 22.27
CA CYS A 410 -0.58 1.96 21.71
C CYS A 410 -1.13 0.98 22.74
N PHE A 411 -0.29 0.21 23.45
CA PHE A 411 -0.75 -0.73 24.47
C PHE A 411 -1.50 -0.05 25.61
N ASN A 412 -1.00 1.08 26.10
CA ASN A 412 -1.63 1.82 27.20
C ASN A 412 -2.93 2.53 26.82
N ALA A 413 -3.24 2.63 25.52
CA ALA A 413 -4.47 3.25 25.04
C ALA A 413 -5.68 2.30 25.11
N TYR A 414 -5.47 0.99 25.30
CA TYR A 414 -6.53 -0.01 25.41
C TYR A 414 -6.71 -0.50 26.85
N ASP A 415 -7.92 -0.98 27.17
CA ASP A 415 -8.22 -1.59 28.46
C ASP A 415 -7.58 -2.99 28.58
N GLU A 416 -7.47 -3.69 27.45
CA GLU A 416 -6.88 -5.03 27.34
C GLU A 416 -6.32 -5.21 25.92
N VAL A 417 -5.11 -5.74 25.78
CA VAL A 417 -4.49 -6.06 24.48
C VAL A 417 -4.01 -7.50 24.44
N PHE A 418 -4.46 -8.23 23.42
CA PHE A 418 -3.96 -9.57 23.12
C PHE A 418 -2.87 -9.51 22.05
N LEU A 419 -1.64 -9.85 22.43
CA LEU A 419 -0.49 -9.93 21.55
C LEU A 419 -0.21 -11.38 21.18
N PHE A 420 -0.14 -11.68 19.88
CA PHE A 420 0.20 -12.99 19.35
C PHE A 420 1.54 -12.96 18.63
N LEU A 421 2.49 -13.78 19.09
CA LEU A 421 3.79 -13.96 18.44
C LEU A 421 3.97 -15.44 18.04
N ASP A 422 3.77 -15.74 16.76
CA ASP A 422 3.96 -17.10 16.26
C ASP A 422 5.41 -17.38 15.87
N ALA A 423 5.87 -18.60 16.14
CA ALA A 423 7.16 -19.15 15.71
C ALA A 423 8.38 -18.34 16.19
N LEU A 424 8.48 -18.02 17.48
CA LEU A 424 9.65 -17.31 18.04
C LEU A 424 10.99 -17.99 17.72
N ASP A 425 11.01 -19.31 17.47
CA ASP A 425 12.20 -20.03 17.01
C ASP A 425 12.70 -19.62 15.62
N GLU A 426 11.86 -18.95 14.82
CA GLU A 426 12.21 -18.40 13.51
C GLU A 426 12.70 -16.95 13.57
N CYS A 427 12.67 -16.30 14.75
CA CYS A 427 13.36 -15.02 14.97
C CYS A 427 14.88 -15.27 15.04
N ARG A 428 15.72 -14.56 14.27
CA ARG A 428 17.17 -14.84 14.20
C ARG A 428 17.88 -14.65 15.54
N GLU A 429 18.75 -15.60 15.91
CA GLU A 429 19.69 -15.44 17.03
C GLU A 429 20.91 -14.58 16.63
N GLU A 430 21.23 -14.54 15.33
CA GLU A 430 22.33 -13.76 14.77
C GLU A 430 22.23 -12.27 15.15
N TYR A 431 23.38 -11.64 15.41
CA TYR A 431 23.47 -10.22 15.79
C TYR A 431 22.60 -9.84 17.01
N ASP A 432 22.32 -10.79 17.91
CA ASP A 432 21.59 -10.56 19.15
C ASP A 432 20.10 -10.15 18.93
N ILE A 433 19.54 -10.38 17.75
CA ILE A 433 18.17 -9.93 17.39
C ILE A 433 17.11 -10.53 18.33
N ARG A 434 17.10 -11.87 18.47
CA ARG A 434 16.15 -12.57 19.37
C ARG A 434 16.35 -12.17 20.84
N HIS A 435 17.58 -11.93 21.27
CA HIS A 435 17.85 -11.45 22.62
C HIS A 435 17.28 -10.04 22.85
N ARG A 436 17.46 -9.12 21.88
CA ARG A 436 16.87 -7.78 21.90
C ARG A 436 15.34 -7.84 21.93
N LEU A 437 14.73 -8.74 21.16
CA LEU A 437 13.28 -9.00 21.21
C LEU A 437 12.82 -9.38 22.62
N PHE A 438 13.50 -10.33 23.28
CA PHE A 438 13.12 -10.74 24.64
C PHE A 438 13.35 -9.63 25.66
N LYS A 439 14.42 -8.84 25.53
CA LYS A 439 14.66 -7.67 26.38
C LYS A 439 13.56 -6.61 26.21
N TRP A 440 13.12 -6.37 24.98
CA TRP A 440 12.01 -5.47 24.69
C TRP A 440 10.69 -5.99 25.27
N LEU A 441 10.39 -7.29 25.09
CA LEU A 441 9.19 -7.92 25.68
C LEU A 441 9.17 -7.81 27.21
N GLU A 442 10.31 -8.02 27.86
CA GLU A 442 10.44 -7.86 29.31
C GLU A 442 10.12 -6.42 29.75
N SER A 443 10.64 -5.41 29.04
CA SER A 443 10.34 -4.00 29.31
C SER A 443 8.85 -3.72 29.12
N VAL A 444 8.30 -4.09 27.95
CA VAL A 444 6.95 -3.67 27.57
C VAL A 444 5.88 -4.38 28.39
N LEU A 445 6.07 -5.65 28.75
CA LEU A 445 5.10 -6.41 29.57
C LEU A 445 5.14 -5.97 31.05
N HIS A 446 6.27 -5.44 31.51
CA HIS A 446 6.41 -4.84 32.83
C HIS A 446 5.78 -3.43 32.88
N GLU A 447 6.04 -2.61 31.87
CA GLU A 447 5.59 -1.22 31.79
C GLU A 447 4.13 -1.07 31.37
N ALA A 448 3.64 -1.89 30.43
CA ALA A 448 2.25 -1.89 29.99
C ALA A 448 1.42 -2.80 30.89
N GLY A 449 0.43 -2.23 31.59
CA GLY A 449 -0.52 -2.97 32.44
C GLY A 449 -1.52 -3.89 31.71
N PRO A 450 -2.04 -3.56 30.51
CA PRO A 450 -3.18 -4.27 29.91
C PRO A 450 -2.81 -5.40 28.92
N VAL A 451 -1.54 -5.77 28.78
CA VAL A 451 -1.10 -6.71 27.72
C VAL A 451 -1.12 -8.18 28.17
N LYS A 452 -1.73 -9.04 27.34
CA LYS A 452 -1.69 -10.51 27.39
C LYS A 452 -0.97 -11.07 26.17
N LEU A 453 0.09 -11.86 26.37
CA LEU A 453 0.91 -12.46 25.31
C LEU A 453 0.58 -13.95 25.14
N LEU A 454 0.30 -14.38 23.91
CA LEU A 454 0.40 -15.79 23.50
C LEU A 454 1.55 -15.91 22.51
N ALA A 455 2.53 -16.73 22.85
CA ALA A 455 3.67 -17.01 21.98
C ALA A 455 3.75 -18.49 21.62
N THR A 456 4.14 -18.79 20.38
CA THR A 456 4.43 -20.17 19.96
C THR A 456 5.90 -20.36 19.60
N SER A 457 6.47 -21.52 19.91
CA SER A 457 7.81 -21.87 19.44
C SER A 457 8.13 -23.37 19.52
N ARG A 458 9.27 -23.78 18.98
CA ARG A 458 9.96 -25.01 19.45
C ARG A 458 10.50 -24.82 20.88
N GLU A 459 10.70 -25.94 21.57
CA GLU A 459 11.38 -25.97 22.87
C GLU A 459 12.91 -25.91 22.63
N ILE A 460 13.44 -24.67 22.61
CA ILE A 460 14.87 -24.39 22.42
C ILE A 460 15.40 -23.75 23.71
N PRO A 461 16.61 -24.09 24.19
CA PRO A 461 17.10 -23.68 25.51
C PRO A 461 17.12 -22.16 25.77
N ASP A 462 17.38 -21.34 24.75
CA ASP A 462 17.41 -19.88 24.86
C ASP A 462 16.00 -19.29 25.06
N ILE A 463 15.02 -19.78 24.28
CA ILE A 463 13.60 -19.39 24.39
C ILE A 463 13.04 -19.89 25.72
N GLU A 464 13.32 -21.13 26.12
CA GLU A 464 12.87 -21.68 27.39
C GLU A 464 13.34 -20.82 28.57
N LYS A 465 14.63 -20.43 28.55
CA LYS A 465 15.21 -19.53 29.55
C LYS A 465 14.52 -18.16 29.56
N ALA A 466 14.25 -17.59 28.38
CA ALA A 466 13.58 -16.30 28.26
C ALA A 466 12.12 -16.34 28.74
N MET A 467 11.34 -17.35 28.32
CA MET A 467 9.93 -17.51 28.73
C MET A 467 9.80 -17.81 30.23
N THR A 468 10.76 -18.55 30.81
CA THR A 468 10.84 -18.75 32.26
C THR A 468 11.09 -17.43 33.00
N LYS A 469 11.99 -16.58 32.48
CA LYS A 469 12.26 -15.25 33.04
C LYS A 469 11.03 -14.34 33.01
N LEU A 470 10.22 -14.47 31.95
CA LEU A 470 8.95 -13.75 31.80
C LEU A 470 7.80 -14.32 32.66
N HIS A 471 8.02 -15.42 33.39
CA HIS A 471 6.98 -16.12 34.15
C HIS A 471 5.81 -16.62 33.27
N ALA A 472 6.11 -17.11 32.07
CA ALA A 472 5.10 -17.65 31.17
C ALA A 472 4.51 -18.98 31.67
N THR A 473 3.19 -19.15 31.53
CA THR A 473 2.53 -20.44 31.66
C THR A 473 2.94 -21.32 30.47
N SER A 474 3.71 -22.38 30.73
CA SER A 474 4.17 -23.32 29.70
C SER A 474 3.10 -24.34 29.37
N MET A 475 2.78 -24.49 28.08
CA MET A 475 1.81 -25.45 27.57
C MET A 475 2.43 -26.28 26.43
N PRO A 476 2.90 -27.50 26.70
CA PRO A 476 3.39 -28.40 25.66
C PRO A 476 2.23 -28.91 24.80
N ILE A 477 2.41 -28.91 23.47
CA ILE A 477 1.46 -29.51 22.54
C ILE A 477 1.55 -31.03 22.66
N ALA A 478 0.53 -31.62 23.28
CA ALA A 478 0.45 -33.06 23.48
C ALA A 478 0.21 -33.79 22.14
N THR A 479 0.82 -34.97 22.00
CA THR A 479 0.69 -35.80 20.81
C THR A 479 -0.73 -36.33 20.59
N ASP A 480 -1.43 -36.71 21.66
CA ASP A 480 -2.73 -37.39 21.54
C ASP A 480 -3.83 -36.49 20.95
N PRO A 481 -4.04 -35.25 21.42
CA PRO A 481 -5.04 -34.35 20.80
C PRO A 481 -4.71 -34.02 19.34
N VAL A 482 -3.42 -33.84 19.02
CA VAL A 482 -2.97 -33.59 17.65
C VAL A 482 -3.22 -34.81 16.75
N ASN A 483 -3.00 -36.02 17.25
CA ASN A 483 -3.32 -37.24 16.51
C ASN A 483 -4.83 -37.37 16.22
N GLU A 484 -5.69 -36.90 17.11
CA GLU A 484 -7.13 -36.86 16.86
C GLU A 484 -7.51 -35.83 15.79
N ASP A 485 -6.84 -34.67 15.77
CA ASP A 485 -7.00 -33.72 14.67
C ASP A 485 -6.46 -34.30 13.35
N ILE A 486 -5.32 -35.03 13.35
CA ILE A 486 -4.75 -35.73 12.19
C ILE A 486 -5.71 -36.80 11.66
N ARG A 487 -6.39 -37.52 12.56
CA ARG A 487 -7.40 -38.53 12.22
C ARG A 487 -8.56 -37.90 11.44
N ARG A 488 -9.12 -36.80 11.97
CA ARG A 488 -10.19 -36.03 11.31
C ARG A 488 -9.76 -35.50 9.95
N TYR A 489 -8.61 -34.85 9.89
CA TYR A 489 -8.01 -34.39 8.63
C TYR A 489 -7.84 -35.53 7.61
N THR A 490 -7.34 -36.69 8.04
CA THR A 490 -7.14 -37.84 7.14
C THR A 490 -8.45 -38.31 6.54
N MET A 491 -9.51 -38.40 7.34
CA MET A 491 -10.82 -38.84 6.86
C MET A 491 -11.47 -37.81 5.93
N SER A 492 -11.42 -36.53 6.28
CA SER A 492 -11.85 -35.41 5.43
C SER A 492 -11.20 -35.49 4.04
N GLN A 493 -9.87 -35.62 3.99
CA GLN A 493 -9.13 -35.70 2.73
C GLN A 493 -9.42 -36.96 1.90
N LEU A 494 -9.73 -38.09 2.55
CA LEU A 494 -10.15 -39.31 1.86
C LEU A 494 -11.55 -39.18 1.24
N GLU A 495 -12.43 -38.39 1.85
CA GLU A 495 -13.79 -38.13 1.35
C GLU A 495 -13.84 -37.10 0.22
N GLU A 496 -13.00 -36.07 0.29
CA GLU A 496 -12.91 -35.04 -0.74
C GLU A 496 -12.28 -35.55 -2.06
N ASP A 497 -11.35 -36.50 -1.99
CA ASP A 497 -10.69 -37.02 -3.19
C ASP A 497 -11.61 -37.95 -4.00
N ARG A 498 -11.77 -37.65 -5.29
CA ARG A 498 -12.65 -38.39 -6.22
C ARG A 498 -12.36 -39.90 -6.31
N ARG A 499 -11.10 -40.33 -6.11
CA ARG A 499 -10.68 -41.73 -6.23
C ARG A 499 -10.67 -42.42 -4.87
N LEU A 500 -10.12 -41.77 -3.85
CA LEU A 500 -9.99 -42.33 -2.50
C LEU A 500 -11.35 -42.42 -1.79
N SER A 501 -12.30 -41.53 -2.11
CA SER A 501 -13.67 -41.57 -1.56
C SER A 501 -14.42 -42.85 -1.88
N ARG A 502 -14.04 -43.53 -2.98
CA ARG A 502 -14.63 -44.79 -3.46
C ARG A 502 -14.06 -46.04 -2.79
N LEU A 503 -13.06 -45.89 -1.91
CA LEU A 503 -12.53 -47.00 -1.11
C LEU A 503 -13.61 -47.52 -0.16
N ASP A 504 -13.59 -48.82 0.14
CA ASP A 504 -14.46 -49.42 1.13
C ASP A 504 -14.09 -48.95 2.55
N GLY A 505 -15.06 -48.96 3.47
CA GLY A 505 -14.88 -48.46 4.83
C GLY A 505 -13.70 -49.10 5.57
N ASN A 506 -13.46 -50.40 5.35
CA ASN A 506 -12.33 -51.11 5.96
C ASN A 506 -10.97 -50.57 5.46
N MET A 507 -10.87 -50.17 4.19
CA MET A 507 -9.63 -49.62 3.64
C MET A 507 -9.41 -48.18 4.09
N LYS A 508 -10.48 -47.38 4.20
CA LYS A 508 -10.40 -46.03 4.78
C LYS A 508 -9.90 -46.08 6.22
N GLN A 509 -10.49 -46.96 7.03
CA GLN A 509 -10.06 -47.18 8.42
C GLN A 509 -8.59 -47.63 8.50
N LEU A 510 -8.16 -48.53 7.62
CA LEU A 510 -6.76 -48.96 7.58
C LEU A 510 -5.80 -47.82 7.25
N ILE A 511 -6.16 -46.93 6.31
CA ILE A 511 -5.36 -45.75 5.97
C ILE A 511 -5.30 -44.81 7.18
N GLU A 512 -6.45 -44.50 7.76
CA GLU A 512 -6.60 -43.64 8.93
C GLU A 512 -5.75 -44.12 10.11
N ASP A 513 -5.88 -45.40 10.50
CA ASP A 513 -5.13 -45.98 11.61
C ASP A 513 -3.62 -46.02 11.31
N SER A 514 -3.24 -46.32 10.07
CA SER A 514 -1.83 -46.36 9.66
C SER A 514 -1.18 -44.98 9.65
N ILE A 515 -1.88 -43.95 9.18
CA ILE A 515 -1.37 -42.58 9.14
C ILE A 515 -1.34 -42.01 10.55
N THR A 516 -2.42 -42.14 11.33
CA THR A 516 -2.51 -41.59 12.69
C THR A 516 -1.47 -42.21 13.63
N SER A 517 -1.30 -43.54 13.60
CA SER A 517 -0.34 -44.22 14.47
C SER A 517 1.12 -43.90 14.14
N LYS A 518 1.44 -43.60 12.88
CA LYS A 518 2.81 -43.28 12.43
C LYS A 518 3.11 -41.78 12.43
N ALA A 519 2.10 -40.92 12.39
CA ALA A 519 2.31 -39.48 12.36
C ALA A 519 2.90 -38.96 13.66
N ASP A 520 2.63 -39.61 14.80
CA ASP A 520 3.15 -39.24 16.11
C ASP A 520 2.99 -37.72 16.36
N GLY A 521 1.82 -37.14 16.12
CA GLY A 521 1.58 -35.71 16.32
C GLY A 521 2.32 -34.78 15.34
N MET A 522 2.81 -35.29 14.21
CA MET A 522 3.38 -34.49 13.11
C MET A 522 2.38 -34.37 11.96
N PHE A 523 1.58 -33.31 11.96
CA PHE A 523 0.65 -32.97 10.88
C PHE A 523 1.32 -32.92 9.50
N ARG A 524 2.53 -32.36 9.43
CA ARG A 524 3.27 -32.27 8.16
C ARG A 524 3.56 -33.64 7.57
N TRP A 525 3.88 -34.63 8.41
CA TRP A 525 4.12 -36.00 7.98
C TRP A 525 2.85 -36.61 7.39
N ALA A 526 1.71 -36.44 8.09
CA ALA A 526 0.41 -36.95 7.65
C ALA A 526 -0.03 -36.32 6.32
N TYR A 527 0.09 -35.00 6.19
CA TYR A 527 -0.16 -34.27 4.94
C TYR A 527 0.62 -34.87 3.77
N CYS A 528 1.94 -35.05 3.92
CA CYS A 528 2.80 -35.62 2.88
C CYS A 528 2.34 -37.03 2.48
N GLN A 529 1.96 -37.88 3.43
CA GLN A 529 1.51 -39.25 3.13
C GLN A 529 0.19 -39.27 2.35
N ILE A 530 -0.74 -38.38 2.67
CA ILE A 530 -2.01 -38.26 1.93
C ILE A 530 -1.76 -37.83 0.49
N GLN A 531 -0.87 -36.87 0.25
CA GLN A 531 -0.53 -36.44 -1.11
C GLN A 531 0.07 -37.60 -1.93
N GLU A 532 0.92 -38.44 -1.32
CA GLU A 532 1.45 -39.64 -1.97
C GLU A 532 0.36 -40.67 -2.28
N LEU A 533 -0.64 -40.85 -1.40
CA LEU A 533 -1.78 -41.71 -1.67
C LEU A 533 -2.66 -41.18 -2.82
N LYS A 534 -2.85 -39.85 -2.92
CA LYS A 534 -3.57 -39.21 -4.03
C LYS A 534 -2.87 -39.42 -5.39
N LYS A 535 -1.55 -39.62 -5.40
CA LYS A 535 -0.78 -39.94 -6.63
C LYS A 535 -0.94 -41.38 -7.12
N LEU A 536 -1.55 -42.28 -6.32
CA LEU A 536 -1.71 -43.69 -6.73
C LEU A 536 -2.53 -43.83 -8.01
N LYS A 537 -1.96 -44.50 -9.01
CA LYS A 537 -2.63 -44.81 -10.29
C LYS A 537 -3.74 -45.86 -10.13
N SER A 538 -3.76 -46.60 -9.01
CA SER A 538 -4.75 -47.64 -8.74
C SER A 538 -5.18 -47.66 -7.28
N THR A 539 -6.49 -47.70 -7.03
CA THR A 539 -7.13 -47.84 -5.71
C THR A 539 -7.34 -49.30 -5.30
N LYS A 540 -6.70 -50.26 -6.00
CA LYS A 540 -6.77 -51.68 -5.62
C LYS A 540 -6.27 -51.86 -4.18
N PRO A 541 -6.94 -52.69 -3.35
CA PRO A 541 -6.53 -52.97 -1.96
C PRO A 541 -5.05 -53.35 -1.81
N SER A 542 -4.50 -54.12 -2.76
CA SER A 542 -3.09 -54.52 -2.76
C SER A 542 -2.14 -53.35 -3.02
N SER A 543 -2.51 -52.41 -3.91
CA SER A 543 -1.74 -51.21 -4.22
C SER A 543 -1.73 -50.23 -3.04
N VAL A 544 -2.89 -50.02 -2.41
CA VAL A 544 -3.02 -49.18 -1.22
C VAL A 544 -2.22 -49.76 -0.05
N ARG A 545 -2.37 -51.05 0.25
CA ARG A 545 -1.58 -51.72 1.29
C ARG A 545 -0.08 -51.61 1.03
N LYS A 546 0.36 -51.81 -0.21
CA LYS A 546 1.78 -51.66 -0.57
C LYS A 546 2.28 -50.24 -0.31
N ALA A 547 1.47 -49.21 -0.59
CA ALA A 547 1.81 -47.83 -0.29
C ALA A 547 1.90 -47.59 1.24
N LEU A 548 0.95 -48.11 2.02
CA LEU A 548 0.93 -48.00 3.49
C LEU A 548 2.12 -48.71 4.18
N TYR A 549 2.56 -49.85 3.64
CA TYR A 549 3.75 -50.56 4.14
C TYR A 549 5.04 -49.80 3.85
N GLY A 550 5.10 -49.06 2.74
CA GLY A 550 6.27 -48.27 2.33
C GLY A 550 6.27 -46.83 2.84
N LEU A 551 5.42 -46.48 3.82
CA LEU A 551 5.41 -45.13 4.39
C LEU A 551 6.68 -44.89 5.22
N PRO A 552 7.41 -43.80 4.97
CA PRO A 552 8.59 -43.40 5.75
C PRO A 552 8.24 -43.13 7.22
N GLN A 553 9.16 -43.38 8.14
CA GLN A 553 8.91 -43.19 9.59
C GLN A 553 9.16 -41.77 10.07
N THR A 554 9.93 -40.97 9.34
CA THR A 554 10.35 -39.62 9.74
C THR A 554 10.16 -38.61 8.60
N LEU A 555 10.17 -37.31 8.93
CA LEU A 555 10.18 -36.24 7.93
C LEU A 555 11.45 -36.31 7.05
N ASP A 556 12.58 -36.65 7.64
CA ASP A 556 13.86 -36.80 6.93
C ASP A 556 13.78 -37.86 5.82
N GLU A 557 13.18 -39.03 6.11
CA GLU A 557 12.97 -40.09 5.11
C GLU A 557 12.00 -39.65 3.98
N ILE A 558 11.04 -38.77 4.28
CA ILE A 558 10.16 -38.17 3.26
C ILE A 558 10.98 -37.27 2.34
N TYR A 559 11.76 -36.35 2.91
CA TYR A 559 12.57 -35.43 2.13
C TYR A 559 13.63 -36.16 1.32
N GLU A 560 14.29 -37.17 1.91
CA GLU A 560 15.21 -38.04 1.18
C GLU A 560 14.52 -38.70 -0.02
N ARG A 561 13.32 -39.26 0.17
CA ARG A 561 12.57 -39.90 -0.91
C ARG A 561 12.13 -38.93 -2.01
N ILE A 562 11.73 -37.71 -1.66
CA ILE A 562 11.37 -36.68 -2.64
C ILE A 562 12.61 -36.26 -3.43
N LEU A 563 13.71 -35.92 -2.76
CA LEU A 563 14.95 -35.47 -3.39
C LEU A 563 15.59 -36.55 -4.29
N VAL A 564 15.64 -37.80 -3.81
CA VAL A 564 16.13 -38.94 -4.61
C VAL A 564 15.18 -39.29 -5.77
N GLY A 565 13.91 -38.89 -5.68
CA GLY A 565 12.92 -39.09 -6.73
C GLY A 565 13.02 -38.12 -7.90
N ILE A 566 13.80 -37.03 -7.77
CA ILE A 566 14.07 -36.09 -8.85
C ILE A 566 14.93 -36.78 -9.92
N SER A 567 14.56 -36.67 -11.20
CA SER A 567 15.34 -37.25 -12.31
C SER A 567 16.76 -36.68 -12.31
N ASP A 568 17.75 -37.52 -12.62
CA ASP A 568 19.17 -37.11 -12.67
C ASP A 568 19.39 -35.90 -13.61
N ASP A 569 18.59 -35.80 -14.68
CA ASP A 569 18.62 -34.69 -15.65
C ASP A 569 18.32 -33.32 -15.00
N TYR A 570 17.51 -33.30 -13.93
CA TYR A 570 17.07 -32.07 -13.25
C TYR A 570 17.79 -31.81 -11.91
N HIS A 571 18.79 -32.63 -11.54
CA HIS A 571 19.49 -32.46 -10.26
C HIS A 571 20.18 -31.11 -10.15
N ARG A 572 20.78 -30.65 -11.25
CA ARG A 572 21.46 -29.34 -11.31
C ARG A 572 20.48 -28.22 -11.02
N ASP A 573 19.37 -28.18 -11.75
CA ASP A 573 18.33 -27.15 -11.62
C ASP A 573 17.68 -27.18 -10.25
N ALA A 574 17.37 -28.38 -9.75
CA ALA A 574 16.81 -28.56 -8.42
C ALA A 574 17.71 -27.98 -7.32
N ILE A 575 19.04 -28.19 -7.40
CA ILE A 575 19.99 -27.61 -6.44
C ILE A 575 20.05 -26.09 -6.59
N ALA A 576 20.01 -25.54 -7.81
CA ALA A 576 19.97 -24.09 -8.06
C ALA A 576 18.78 -23.43 -7.37
N MET A 577 17.60 -24.00 -7.61
CA MET A 577 16.34 -23.50 -7.12
C MET A 577 16.24 -23.64 -5.59
N LEU A 578 16.61 -24.79 -5.03
CA LEU A 578 16.63 -25.01 -3.58
C LEU A 578 17.61 -24.08 -2.87
N ARG A 579 18.78 -23.83 -3.48
CA ARG A 579 19.76 -22.86 -2.96
C ARG A 579 19.17 -21.46 -2.88
N LEU A 580 18.55 -20.99 -3.97
CA LEU A 580 17.93 -19.66 -3.99
C LEU A 580 16.82 -19.58 -2.94
N LEU A 581 15.89 -20.54 -2.94
CA LEU A 581 14.78 -20.61 -1.98
C LEU A 581 15.21 -20.65 -0.52
N ALA A 582 16.32 -21.30 -0.19
CA ALA A 582 16.80 -21.43 1.18
C ALA A 582 17.49 -20.15 1.70
N PHE A 583 18.14 -19.38 0.82
CA PHE A 583 19.06 -18.31 1.25
C PHE A 583 18.69 -16.91 0.75
N SER A 584 17.64 -16.76 -0.06
CA SER A 584 17.12 -15.45 -0.49
C SER A 584 16.54 -14.62 0.65
N GLU A 585 16.73 -13.31 0.59
CA GLU A 585 16.22 -12.33 1.57
C GLU A 585 14.74 -11.97 1.36
N SER A 586 14.29 -12.04 0.10
CA SER A 586 12.93 -11.70 -0.30
C SER A 586 12.23 -12.90 -0.95
N PRO A 587 10.89 -13.01 -0.82
CA PRO A 587 10.12 -14.02 -1.52
C PRO A 587 10.32 -13.97 -3.04
N LEU A 588 10.45 -15.12 -3.67
CA LEU A 588 10.78 -15.24 -5.10
C LEU A 588 9.50 -15.42 -5.94
N THR A 589 9.50 -15.00 -7.19
CA THR A 589 8.50 -15.38 -8.20
C THR A 589 8.89 -16.70 -8.87
N LEU A 590 7.95 -17.33 -9.57
CA LEU A 590 8.24 -18.52 -10.39
C LEU A 590 9.26 -18.23 -11.49
N ALA A 591 9.17 -17.04 -12.09
CA ALA A 591 10.09 -16.63 -13.15
C ALA A 591 11.52 -16.45 -12.61
N GLU A 592 11.71 -15.80 -11.46
CA GLU A 592 13.02 -15.69 -10.80
C GLU A 592 13.58 -17.07 -10.43
N LEU A 593 12.72 -17.98 -9.94
CA LEU A 593 13.14 -19.32 -9.56
C LEU A 593 13.56 -20.17 -10.77
N GLY A 594 12.90 -20.03 -11.92
CA GLY A 594 13.34 -20.68 -13.16
C GLY A 594 14.62 -20.05 -13.71
N GLU A 595 14.74 -18.73 -13.67
CA GLU A 595 15.86 -18.00 -14.25
C GLU A 595 17.22 -18.36 -13.62
N ILE A 596 17.27 -18.77 -12.35
CA ILE A 596 18.53 -19.15 -11.70
C ILE A 596 19.16 -20.42 -12.30
N THR A 597 18.39 -21.26 -13.00
CA THR A 597 18.88 -22.55 -13.54
C THR A 597 19.80 -22.35 -14.75
N ILE A 598 19.66 -21.24 -15.46
CA ILE A 598 20.45 -20.93 -16.66
C ILE A 598 21.89 -20.48 -16.35
N ILE A 599 22.20 -20.27 -15.06
CA ILE A 599 23.50 -19.77 -14.62
C ILE A 599 24.40 -20.93 -14.22
N ASP A 600 25.56 -21.06 -14.87
CA ASP A 600 26.56 -22.05 -14.46
C ASP A 600 27.37 -21.60 -13.25
N TRP A 601 27.02 -22.13 -12.07
CA TRP A 601 27.78 -21.90 -10.84
C TRP A 601 29.06 -22.76 -10.69
N THR A 602 29.34 -23.69 -11.59
CA THR A 602 30.52 -24.58 -11.47
C THR A 602 31.78 -24.01 -12.10
N GLY A 603 31.64 -23.07 -13.05
CA GLY A 603 32.73 -22.41 -13.77
C GLY A 603 32.74 -20.89 -13.59
N ASP A 604 32.94 -20.17 -14.70
CA ASP A 604 33.08 -18.71 -14.71
C ASP A 604 31.76 -17.94 -14.54
N GLY A 605 30.62 -18.63 -14.38
CA GLY A 605 29.31 -17.97 -14.29
C GLY A 605 28.66 -17.73 -15.65
N HIS A 606 28.82 -18.63 -16.62
CA HIS A 606 28.17 -18.47 -17.93
C HIS A 606 26.63 -18.48 -17.78
N VAL A 607 25.95 -17.59 -18.48
CA VAL A 607 24.49 -17.46 -18.50
C VAL A 607 24.00 -17.90 -19.87
N ASP A 608 23.21 -18.97 -19.92
CA ASP A 608 22.68 -19.54 -21.18
C ASP A 608 21.18 -19.26 -21.31
N THR A 609 20.83 -18.14 -21.92
CA THR A 609 19.42 -17.72 -22.07
C THR A 609 18.59 -18.63 -22.96
N GLU A 610 19.21 -19.46 -23.80
CA GLU A 610 18.51 -20.44 -24.64
C GLU A 610 18.03 -21.66 -23.84
N ASP A 611 18.59 -21.90 -22.66
CA ASP A 611 18.27 -23.01 -21.75
C ASP A 611 17.22 -22.61 -20.68
N ARG A 612 16.43 -21.56 -20.94
CA ARG A 612 15.42 -21.08 -19.99
C ARG A 612 14.28 -22.09 -19.82
N PRO A 613 13.92 -22.48 -18.59
CA PRO A 613 12.84 -23.44 -18.35
C PRO A 613 11.46 -22.83 -18.60
N GLY A 614 10.45 -23.71 -18.74
CA GLY A 614 9.04 -23.30 -18.70
C GLY A 614 8.63 -22.77 -17.33
N LEU A 615 7.62 -21.90 -17.27
CA LEU A 615 7.15 -21.27 -16.02
C LEU A 615 6.66 -22.27 -14.97
N GLU A 616 6.17 -23.44 -15.38
CA GLU A 616 5.66 -24.48 -14.47
C GLU A 616 6.75 -25.48 -14.05
N ASP A 617 7.88 -25.56 -14.76
CA ASP A 617 8.94 -26.54 -14.52
C ASP A 617 9.49 -26.48 -13.09
N PRO A 618 9.72 -25.30 -12.45
CA PRO A 618 10.13 -25.24 -11.05
C PRO A 618 9.19 -25.96 -10.09
N LEU A 619 7.88 -25.92 -10.34
CA LEU A 619 6.86 -26.58 -9.50
C LEU A 619 6.82 -28.09 -9.73
N GLU A 620 7.06 -28.52 -10.97
CA GLU A 620 7.13 -29.95 -11.31
C GLU A 620 8.40 -30.60 -10.75
N ILE A 621 9.55 -29.94 -10.90
CA ILE A 621 10.86 -30.44 -10.43
C ILE A 621 10.90 -30.50 -8.90
N LEU A 622 10.44 -29.45 -8.21
CA LEU A 622 10.45 -29.35 -6.74
C LEU A 622 9.13 -29.78 -6.09
N ALA A 623 8.35 -30.63 -6.76
CA ALA A 623 7.02 -31.04 -6.31
C ALA A 623 7.03 -31.59 -4.87
N GLY A 624 6.30 -30.92 -3.97
CA GLY A 624 6.18 -31.28 -2.55
C GLY A 624 7.21 -30.63 -1.62
N LEU A 625 8.22 -29.95 -2.18
CA LEU A 625 9.21 -29.16 -1.44
C LEU A 625 8.89 -27.65 -1.43
N VAL A 626 8.04 -27.19 -2.35
CA VAL A 626 7.66 -25.77 -2.50
C VAL A 626 6.15 -25.54 -2.43
N THR A 627 5.75 -24.31 -2.14
CA THR A 627 4.36 -23.83 -2.17
C THR A 627 4.29 -22.45 -2.81
N VAL A 628 3.23 -22.21 -3.59
CA VAL A 628 2.90 -20.90 -4.16
C VAL A 628 1.87 -20.20 -3.28
N TYR A 629 2.03 -18.90 -3.08
CA TYR A 629 1.06 -18.06 -2.41
C TYR A 629 0.94 -16.71 -3.13
N LYS A 630 -0.15 -16.00 -2.86
CA LYS A 630 -0.43 -14.70 -3.47
C LYS A 630 -0.06 -13.59 -2.49
N ALA A 631 0.77 -12.65 -2.94
CA ALA A 631 1.17 -11.47 -2.20
C ALA A 631 0.60 -10.22 -2.89
N GLU A 632 0.05 -9.29 -2.11
CA GLU A 632 -0.30 -7.96 -2.62
C GLU A 632 0.92 -7.06 -2.55
N GLU A 633 1.30 -6.51 -3.70
CA GLU A 633 2.42 -5.57 -3.80
C GLU A 633 1.96 -4.29 -4.49
N TRP A 634 2.50 -3.17 -4.05
CA TRP A 634 2.25 -1.89 -4.68
C TRP A 634 2.99 -1.83 -6.02
N ASP A 635 2.24 -1.75 -7.11
CA ASP A 635 2.81 -1.43 -8.40
C ASP A 635 2.85 0.09 -8.58
N VAL A 636 4.07 0.62 -8.52
CA VAL A 636 4.39 2.03 -8.69
C VAL A 636 3.79 2.61 -9.98
N LEU A 637 3.68 1.78 -11.03
CA LEU A 637 3.32 2.25 -12.37
C LEU A 637 1.81 2.37 -12.56
N SER A 638 1.05 1.37 -12.13
CA SER A 638 -0.41 1.46 -12.09
C SER A 638 -0.92 2.31 -10.92
N ARG A 639 -0.06 2.58 -9.92
CA ARG A 639 -0.46 3.15 -8.61
C ARG A 639 -1.58 2.33 -7.99
N ASP A 640 -1.48 1.01 -8.14
CA ASP A 640 -2.47 0.06 -7.67
C ASP A 640 -1.78 -1.15 -7.04
N ARG A 641 -2.52 -1.90 -6.20
CA ARG A 641 -2.04 -3.13 -5.60
C ARG A 641 -2.24 -4.28 -6.58
N ILE A 642 -1.14 -4.88 -7.02
CA ILE A 642 -1.16 -6.06 -7.87
C ILE A 642 -0.97 -7.31 -7.02
N LEU A 643 -1.69 -8.38 -7.40
CA LEU A 643 -1.56 -9.67 -6.76
C LEU A 643 -0.49 -10.48 -7.49
N ILE A 644 0.66 -10.68 -6.87
CA ILE A 644 1.80 -11.42 -7.43
C ILE A 644 1.88 -12.80 -6.81
N GLU A 645 2.14 -13.83 -7.64
CA GLU A 645 2.39 -15.18 -7.16
C GLU A 645 3.86 -15.34 -6.75
N ARG A 646 4.06 -15.66 -5.46
CA ARG A 646 5.36 -15.87 -4.83
C ARG A 646 5.53 -17.35 -4.47
N VAL A 647 6.76 -17.83 -4.49
CA VAL A 647 7.17 -19.20 -4.20
C VAL A 647 8.05 -19.20 -2.95
N ARG A 648 7.84 -20.20 -2.10
CA ARG A 648 8.68 -20.47 -0.93
C ARG A 648 8.81 -21.97 -0.70
N LEU A 649 9.77 -22.37 0.15
CA LEU A 649 9.81 -23.73 0.66
C LEU A 649 8.49 -24.05 1.39
N ALA A 650 8.00 -25.25 1.17
CA ALA A 650 6.70 -25.69 1.67
C ALA A 650 6.65 -25.78 3.20
N HIS A 651 7.81 -25.86 3.86
CA HIS A 651 7.96 -25.82 5.31
C HIS A 651 9.44 -25.61 5.70
N PHE A 652 9.70 -24.95 6.84
CA PHE A 652 11.07 -24.68 7.34
C PHE A 652 11.92 -25.95 7.48
N SER A 653 11.31 -27.07 7.89
CA SER A 653 12.02 -28.34 8.06
C SER A 653 12.64 -28.89 6.76
N VAL A 654 12.22 -28.39 5.58
CA VAL A 654 12.90 -28.71 4.31
C VAL A 654 14.29 -28.10 4.32
N GLN A 655 14.40 -26.80 4.61
CA GLN A 655 15.68 -26.10 4.73
C GLN A 655 16.55 -26.72 5.82
N GLU A 656 15.97 -26.99 6.99
CA GLU A 656 16.65 -27.65 8.10
C GLU A 656 17.25 -29.00 7.68
N TYR A 657 16.53 -29.78 6.89
CA TYR A 657 17.04 -31.06 6.37
C TYR A 657 18.19 -30.87 5.37
N LEU A 658 18.04 -29.93 4.43
CA LEU A 658 19.07 -29.60 3.42
C LEU A 658 20.38 -29.12 4.07
N GLU A 659 20.28 -28.35 5.15
CA GLU A 659 21.44 -27.83 5.91
C GLU A 659 21.98 -28.82 6.96
N SER A 660 21.21 -29.87 7.29
CA SER A 660 21.61 -30.81 8.35
C SER A 660 22.80 -31.68 7.97
N THR A 661 23.55 -32.14 8.97
CA THR A 661 24.54 -33.21 8.77
C THR A 661 23.89 -34.58 8.49
N ARG A 662 22.58 -34.70 8.71
CA ARG A 662 21.82 -35.94 8.51
C ARG A 662 21.68 -36.28 7.03
N ILE A 663 21.45 -35.28 6.17
CA ILE A 663 21.36 -35.50 4.71
C ILE A 663 22.67 -36.04 4.13
N ILE A 664 23.83 -35.70 4.70
CA ILE A 664 25.15 -36.17 4.27
C ILE A 664 25.27 -37.69 4.39
N GLN A 665 24.59 -38.28 5.40
CA GLN A 665 24.57 -39.72 5.65
C GLN A 665 23.48 -40.46 4.84
N SER A 666 22.63 -39.71 4.12
CA SER A 666 21.50 -40.23 3.35
C SER A 666 21.87 -40.44 1.86
N ARG A 667 20.94 -41.03 1.07
CA ARG A 667 21.10 -41.08 -0.39
C ARG A 667 20.94 -39.73 -1.06
N ALA A 668 20.33 -38.76 -0.39
CA ALA A 668 20.12 -37.39 -0.87
C ALA A 668 21.33 -36.45 -0.61
N LYS A 669 22.50 -36.99 -0.21
CA LYS A 669 23.71 -36.18 0.11
C LYS A 669 24.13 -35.16 -0.96
N GLY A 670 23.77 -35.39 -2.22
CA GLY A 670 24.05 -34.45 -3.33
C GLY A 670 23.31 -33.11 -3.21
N PHE A 671 22.23 -33.07 -2.42
CA PHE A 671 21.42 -31.88 -2.17
C PHE A 671 21.79 -31.17 -0.85
N HIS A 672 22.88 -31.56 -0.19
CA HIS A 672 23.34 -30.89 1.03
C HIS A 672 23.75 -29.44 0.73
N LEU A 673 23.23 -28.50 1.52
CA LEU A 673 23.51 -27.08 1.41
C LEU A 673 24.32 -26.60 2.62
N GLU A 674 25.50 -26.03 2.38
CA GLU A 674 26.33 -25.45 3.43
C GLU A 674 26.23 -23.92 3.38
N LYS A 675 25.58 -23.30 4.38
CA LYS A 675 25.23 -21.87 4.39
C LYS A 675 26.32 -20.93 3.84
N GLY A 676 27.54 -21.02 4.37
CA GLY A 676 28.65 -20.13 3.95
C GLY A 676 29.11 -20.36 2.51
N ARG A 677 29.05 -21.61 2.02
CA ARG A 677 29.36 -21.97 0.63
C ARG A 677 28.24 -21.54 -0.31
N GLU A 678 26.98 -21.75 0.09
CA GLU A 678 25.84 -21.43 -0.75
C GLU A 678 25.67 -19.93 -0.96
N HIS A 679 25.90 -19.11 0.09
CA HIS A 679 25.95 -17.66 -0.08
C HIS A 679 27.05 -17.22 -1.04
N ARG A 680 28.22 -17.86 -1.03
CA ARG A 680 29.28 -17.58 -2.01
C ARG A 680 28.86 -17.89 -3.43
N VAL A 681 28.18 -19.02 -3.64
CA VAL A 681 27.65 -19.39 -4.95
C VAL A 681 26.61 -18.36 -5.42
N LEU A 682 25.70 -17.94 -4.54
CA LEU A 682 24.69 -16.93 -4.88
C LEU A 682 25.31 -15.57 -5.19
N THR A 683 26.32 -15.12 -4.44
CA THR A 683 27.07 -13.90 -4.78
C THR A 683 27.64 -14.00 -6.20
N HIS A 684 28.31 -15.11 -6.51
CA HIS A 684 28.87 -15.34 -7.86
C HIS A 684 27.79 -15.35 -8.94
N SER A 685 26.69 -16.08 -8.73
CA SER A 685 25.57 -16.13 -9.67
C SER A 685 24.95 -14.76 -9.91
N CYS A 686 24.78 -13.94 -8.86
CA CYS A 686 24.25 -12.59 -9.01
C CYS A 686 25.16 -11.69 -9.84
N LEU A 687 26.47 -11.69 -9.53
CA LEU A 687 27.45 -10.88 -10.28
C LEU A 687 27.58 -11.33 -11.72
N ALA A 688 27.53 -12.64 -11.98
CA ALA A 688 27.57 -13.21 -13.31
C ALA A 688 26.36 -12.79 -14.15
N TYR A 689 25.16 -12.85 -13.57
CA TYR A 689 23.93 -12.40 -14.22
C TYR A 689 23.95 -10.91 -14.55
N LEU A 690 24.39 -10.06 -13.60
CA LEU A 690 24.51 -8.61 -13.82
C LEU A 690 25.59 -8.26 -14.87
N THR A 691 26.68 -9.01 -14.90
CA THR A 691 27.74 -8.87 -15.90
C THR A 691 27.23 -9.24 -17.30
N TYR A 692 26.51 -10.36 -17.41
CA TYR A 692 25.86 -10.78 -18.65
C TYR A 692 24.86 -9.72 -19.14
N TYR A 693 23.95 -9.26 -18.27
CA TYR A 693 23.00 -8.21 -18.58
C TYR A 693 23.69 -6.94 -19.11
N SER A 694 24.78 -6.51 -18.46
CA SER A 694 25.54 -5.32 -18.88
C SER A 694 26.21 -5.43 -20.25
N GLY A 695 26.54 -6.66 -20.65
CA GLY A 695 27.15 -7.00 -21.94
C GLY A 695 26.15 -7.22 -23.07
N CYS A 696 24.85 -7.34 -22.79
CA CYS A 696 23.83 -7.70 -23.78
C CYS A 696 23.40 -6.48 -24.63
N ASP A 697 23.15 -6.74 -25.92
CA ASP A 697 22.67 -5.73 -26.89
C ASP A 697 21.13 -5.60 -26.89
N GLU A 698 20.41 -6.54 -26.26
CA GLU A 698 18.93 -6.59 -26.19
C GLU A 698 18.33 -5.69 -25.10
N ARG A 699 19.13 -4.79 -24.52
CA ARG A 699 18.70 -3.87 -23.46
C ARG A 699 17.70 -2.86 -24.02
N LEU A 700 16.53 -2.80 -23.40
CA LEU A 700 15.44 -1.87 -23.73
C LEU A 700 15.35 -0.80 -22.63
N SER A 701 14.22 -0.06 -22.59
CA SER A 701 13.91 0.81 -21.44
C SER A 701 13.73 -0.01 -20.16
N GLN A 702 14.07 0.55 -18.99
CA GLN A 702 14.11 -0.13 -17.68
C GLN A 702 12.94 -1.08 -17.37
N ARG A 703 11.70 -0.71 -17.77
CA ARG A 703 10.48 -1.51 -17.50
C ARG A 703 10.41 -2.82 -18.26
N GLN A 704 10.97 -2.86 -19.45
CA GLN A 704 10.90 -4.03 -20.34
C GLN A 704 12.00 -5.03 -19.97
N ASP A 705 13.13 -4.54 -19.47
CA ASP A 705 14.24 -5.36 -19.01
C ASP A 705 13.87 -6.24 -17.81
N THR A 706 13.04 -5.77 -16.87
CA THR A 706 12.59 -6.60 -15.73
C THR A 706 11.68 -7.76 -16.14
N VAL A 707 11.05 -7.68 -17.32
CA VAL A 707 10.25 -8.77 -17.89
C VAL A 707 11.14 -9.73 -18.68
N THR A 708 12.09 -9.21 -19.45
CA THR A 708 13.03 -10.01 -20.24
C THR A 708 14.06 -10.74 -19.36
N PHE A 709 14.46 -10.12 -18.25
CA PHE A 709 15.44 -10.62 -17.28
C PHE A 709 14.80 -10.71 -15.88
N PRO A 710 14.01 -11.76 -15.59
CA PRO A 710 13.23 -11.85 -14.35
C PRO A 710 14.07 -11.74 -13.07
N LEU A 711 15.30 -12.26 -13.08
CA LEU A 711 16.20 -12.29 -11.92
C LEU A 711 17.00 -10.98 -11.72
N LEU A 712 16.85 -10.00 -12.63
CA LEU A 712 17.64 -8.78 -12.63
C LEU A 712 17.45 -7.96 -11.34
N ARG A 713 16.20 -7.73 -10.94
CA ARG A 713 15.89 -6.94 -9.75
C ARG A 713 16.39 -7.63 -8.47
N TYR A 714 16.22 -8.94 -8.37
CA TYR A 714 16.73 -9.72 -7.25
C TYR A 714 18.26 -9.60 -7.15
N THR A 715 18.98 -9.85 -8.26
CA THR A 715 20.45 -9.87 -8.27
C THR A 715 21.04 -8.48 -8.00
N ALA A 716 20.44 -7.42 -8.55
CA ALA A 716 20.86 -6.04 -8.32
C ALA A 716 20.78 -5.64 -6.84
N ASN A 717 19.82 -6.19 -6.09
CA ASN A 717 19.57 -5.83 -4.69
C ASN A 717 20.04 -6.86 -3.65
N SER A 718 20.48 -8.07 -4.06
CA SER A 718 20.78 -9.16 -3.11
C SER A 718 22.22 -9.65 -3.10
N TRP A 719 23.05 -9.30 -4.10
CA TRP A 719 24.42 -9.84 -4.18
C TRP A 719 25.28 -9.46 -2.98
N PHE A 720 25.15 -8.22 -2.49
CA PHE A 720 25.91 -7.72 -1.34
C PHE A 720 25.40 -8.32 -0.01
N TYR A 721 24.12 -8.68 0.08
CA TYR A 721 23.58 -9.44 1.21
C TYR A 721 24.24 -10.82 1.30
N HIS A 722 24.29 -11.56 0.19
CA HIS A 722 24.96 -12.85 0.13
C HIS A 722 26.47 -12.73 0.39
N PHE A 723 27.11 -11.68 -0.12
CA PHE A 723 28.51 -11.41 0.16
C PHE A 723 28.80 -11.25 1.65
N ARG A 724 27.94 -10.55 2.41
CA ARG A 724 28.14 -10.37 3.86
C ARG A 724 28.04 -11.68 4.66
N LEU A 725 27.31 -12.67 4.13
CA LEU A 725 27.05 -13.96 4.80
C LEU A 725 27.96 -15.10 4.32
N GLN A 726 28.77 -14.87 3.28
CA GLN A 726 29.72 -15.87 2.81
C GLN A 726 30.94 -15.98 3.73
N GLN A 727 31.63 -17.12 3.76
CA GLN A 727 32.96 -17.22 4.38
C GLN A 727 33.99 -16.60 3.43
N PRO A 728 34.61 -15.45 3.74
CA PRO A 728 35.44 -14.72 2.79
C PRO A 728 36.80 -15.41 2.64
N SER A 729 37.07 -15.98 1.46
CA SER A 729 38.41 -16.48 1.10
C SER A 729 39.00 -15.80 -0.15
N ASP A 730 38.15 -15.33 -1.06
CA ASP A 730 38.51 -14.76 -2.36
C ASP A 730 37.42 -13.76 -2.80
N VAL A 731 37.83 -12.52 -3.07
CA VAL A 731 36.94 -11.40 -3.48
C VAL A 731 37.22 -10.89 -4.89
N ALA A 732 37.98 -11.63 -5.70
CA ALA A 732 38.43 -11.16 -7.01
C ALA A 732 37.27 -10.88 -8.00
N ARG A 733 36.10 -11.47 -7.81
CA ARG A 733 34.93 -11.30 -8.70
C ARG A 733 34.21 -9.99 -8.41
N GLU A 734 33.95 -9.74 -7.14
CA GLU A 734 33.38 -8.52 -6.60
C GLU A 734 34.24 -7.32 -6.99
N LEU A 735 35.56 -7.46 -6.88
CA LEU A 735 36.51 -6.45 -7.34
C LEU A 735 36.40 -6.22 -8.85
N ARG A 736 36.42 -7.27 -9.68
CA ARG A 736 36.25 -7.11 -11.15
C ARG A 736 34.94 -6.41 -11.51
N PHE A 737 33.85 -6.78 -10.85
CA PHE A 737 32.54 -6.16 -11.04
C PHE A 737 32.57 -4.67 -10.70
N LEU A 738 33.13 -4.30 -9.54
CA LEU A 738 33.19 -2.90 -9.08
C LEU A 738 34.25 -2.06 -9.80
N PHE A 739 35.26 -2.67 -10.42
CA PHE A 739 36.25 -1.97 -11.25
C PHE A 739 35.72 -1.62 -12.65
N ASP A 740 34.73 -2.35 -13.16
CA ASP A 740 34.14 -2.07 -14.48
C ASP A 740 33.04 -1.01 -14.35
N GLN A 741 33.39 0.22 -14.71
CA GLN A 741 32.48 1.36 -14.63
C GLN A 741 31.18 1.15 -15.43
N ARG A 742 31.25 0.47 -16.58
CA ARG A 742 30.05 0.21 -17.40
C ARG A 742 29.08 -0.72 -16.68
N ILE A 743 29.60 -1.75 -16.02
CA ILE A 743 28.78 -2.68 -15.24
C ILE A 743 28.16 -1.96 -14.04
N VAL A 744 28.93 -1.16 -13.32
CA VAL A 744 28.47 -0.37 -12.18
C VAL A 744 27.37 0.61 -12.57
N GLU A 745 27.50 1.30 -13.70
CA GLU A 745 26.47 2.22 -14.23
C GLU A 745 25.14 1.51 -14.49
N HIS A 746 25.15 0.35 -15.16
CA HIS A 746 23.91 -0.40 -15.40
C HIS A 746 23.33 -1.00 -14.12
N TRP A 747 24.18 -1.48 -13.22
CA TRP A 747 23.74 -2.02 -11.93
C TRP A 747 23.11 -0.93 -11.07
N ALA A 748 23.74 0.24 -10.96
CA ALA A 748 23.26 1.36 -10.16
C ALA A 748 21.84 1.77 -10.54
N VAL A 749 21.57 1.85 -11.85
CA VAL A 749 20.26 2.17 -12.42
C VAL A 749 19.17 1.15 -12.01
N MET A 750 19.52 -0.12 -11.85
CA MET A 750 18.57 -1.18 -11.48
C MET A 750 18.48 -1.41 -9.97
N SER A 751 19.49 -0.95 -9.22
CA SER A 751 19.54 -1.12 -7.77
C SER A 751 18.70 -0.06 -7.05
N THR A 752 18.23 -0.39 -5.86
CA THR A 752 17.51 0.55 -4.97
C THR A 752 18.42 1.19 -3.92
N VAL A 753 19.74 1.02 -4.07
CA VAL A 753 20.74 1.34 -3.04
C VAL A 753 20.82 2.84 -2.71
N GLU A 754 20.44 3.71 -3.64
CA GLU A 754 20.48 5.18 -3.47
C GLU A 754 19.09 5.83 -3.29
N GLY A 755 18.08 5.07 -2.82
CA GLY A 755 16.89 5.68 -2.20
C GLY A 755 15.78 6.19 -3.10
N GLY A 756 15.76 5.86 -4.40
CA GLY A 756 14.58 6.11 -5.23
C GLY A 756 13.52 5.02 -5.03
N ASP A 757 12.43 5.32 -4.31
CA ASP A 757 11.28 4.41 -4.11
C ASP A 757 10.64 3.93 -5.44
N ASN A 758 11.08 4.46 -6.57
CA ASN A 758 10.44 4.27 -7.87
C ASN A 758 11.37 3.96 -9.05
N GLY A 759 12.69 3.76 -8.90
CA GLY A 759 13.60 3.52 -10.04
C GLY A 759 13.54 4.59 -11.17
N LEU A 760 12.83 5.70 -10.93
CA LEU A 760 12.43 6.74 -11.87
C LEU A 760 13.07 8.09 -11.50
N GLY A 761 13.98 8.11 -10.52
CA GLY A 761 14.81 9.27 -10.25
C GLY A 761 15.82 9.42 -11.38
N SER A 762 15.70 10.52 -12.11
CA SER A 762 16.78 11.05 -12.95
C SER A 762 18.09 10.96 -12.16
N LEU A 763 19.08 10.21 -12.65
CA LEU A 763 20.47 10.36 -12.23
C LEU A 763 20.93 11.74 -12.72
N GLU A 764 20.46 12.80 -12.07
CA GLU A 764 20.96 14.17 -12.28
C GLU A 764 22.41 14.29 -11.77
N GLY A 765 22.89 13.30 -11.00
CA GLY A 765 24.28 13.13 -10.58
C GLY A 765 25.08 12.09 -11.36
N SER A 766 26.40 12.25 -11.38
CA SER A 766 27.35 11.26 -11.93
C SER A 766 27.29 9.95 -11.13
N VAL A 767 27.31 8.79 -11.79
CA VAL A 767 27.35 7.47 -11.12
C VAL A 767 28.59 7.34 -10.22
N GLY A 768 28.42 6.77 -9.03
CA GLY A 768 29.50 6.55 -8.07
C GLY A 768 30.56 5.53 -8.52
N SER A 769 31.76 5.61 -7.96
CA SER A 769 32.82 4.62 -8.21
C SER A 769 32.54 3.29 -7.49
N GLY A 770 33.25 2.22 -7.87
CA GLY A 770 33.18 0.95 -7.12
C GLY A 770 33.54 1.08 -5.64
N LEU A 771 34.47 1.99 -5.29
CA LEU A 771 34.82 2.30 -3.91
C LEU A 771 33.69 3.04 -3.18
N TYR A 772 32.98 3.93 -3.87
CA TYR A 772 31.79 4.60 -3.35
C TYR A 772 30.71 3.58 -2.97
N TYR A 773 30.32 2.70 -3.91
CA TYR A 773 29.27 1.71 -3.63
C TYR A 773 29.69 0.67 -2.59
N ALA A 774 30.96 0.23 -2.58
CA ALA A 774 31.46 -0.65 -1.53
C ALA A 774 31.38 0.00 -0.14
N SER A 775 31.60 1.31 -0.07
CA SER A 775 31.52 2.09 1.17
C SER A 775 30.07 2.31 1.62
N LEU A 776 29.18 2.64 0.68
CA LEU A 776 27.74 2.75 0.91
C LEU A 776 27.11 1.44 1.40
N LEU A 777 27.59 0.31 0.84
CA LEU A 777 27.13 -1.03 1.19
C LEU A 777 27.90 -1.67 2.35
N GLY A 778 28.78 -0.94 3.05
CA GLY A 778 29.44 -1.49 4.24
C GLY A 778 30.37 -2.68 3.97
N LEU A 779 30.92 -2.83 2.77
CA LEU A 779 31.70 -3.99 2.34
C LEU A 779 33.19 -3.87 2.72
N GLU A 780 33.49 -3.98 4.01
CA GLU A 780 34.83 -3.70 4.57
C GLU A 780 35.99 -4.38 3.81
N VAL A 781 35.89 -5.68 3.54
CA VAL A 781 36.95 -6.44 2.85
C VAL A 781 37.15 -5.93 1.42
N ILE A 782 36.07 -5.53 0.74
CA ILE A 782 36.13 -4.98 -0.62
C ILE A 782 36.76 -3.60 -0.62
N VAL A 783 36.35 -2.71 0.30
CA VAL A 783 36.97 -1.38 0.46
C VAL A 783 38.47 -1.53 0.67
N HIS A 784 38.91 -2.47 1.52
CA HIS A 784 40.31 -2.70 1.81
C HIS A 784 41.11 -3.09 0.57
N GLU A 785 40.60 -4.04 -0.22
CA GLU A 785 41.29 -4.51 -1.42
C GLU A 785 41.24 -3.48 -2.57
N LEU A 786 40.15 -2.70 -2.69
CA LEU A 786 40.07 -1.58 -3.64
C LEU A 786 41.09 -0.49 -3.32
N LEU A 787 41.23 -0.10 -2.05
CA LEU A 787 42.22 0.90 -1.62
C LEU A 787 43.66 0.40 -1.84
N LYS A 788 43.96 -0.86 -1.54
CA LYS A 788 45.24 -1.50 -1.92
C LYS A 788 45.48 -1.48 -3.43
N GLY A 789 44.42 -1.66 -4.21
CA GLY A 789 44.41 -1.60 -5.67
C GLY A 789 44.57 -0.20 -6.26
N SER A 790 44.88 0.82 -5.45
CA SER A 790 45.02 2.22 -5.86
C SER A 790 43.71 2.89 -6.32
N ALA A 791 42.56 2.44 -5.81
CA ALA A 791 41.31 3.19 -5.98
C ALA A 791 41.43 4.58 -5.35
N ASN A 792 40.97 5.62 -6.05
CA ASN A 792 41.03 7.00 -5.55
C ASN A 792 39.97 7.21 -4.45
N PRO A 793 40.35 7.45 -3.18
CA PRO A 793 39.39 7.69 -2.09
C PRO A 793 38.59 8.99 -2.26
N ASN A 794 39.07 9.90 -3.11
CA ASN A 794 38.45 11.20 -3.40
C ASN A 794 37.70 11.23 -4.75
N ALA A 795 37.41 10.06 -5.33
CA ALA A 795 36.61 9.98 -6.55
C ALA A 795 35.19 10.52 -6.28
N LYS A 796 34.78 11.52 -7.07
CA LYS A 796 33.45 12.11 -7.00
C LYS A 796 32.43 11.31 -7.83
N GLY A 797 31.23 11.14 -7.30
CA GLY A 797 30.10 10.45 -7.92
C GLY A 797 29.17 9.81 -6.89
N GLY A 798 27.97 9.46 -7.33
CA GLY A 798 26.87 8.95 -6.52
C GLY A 798 26.08 10.07 -5.85
N TYR A 799 24.96 9.69 -5.24
CA TYR A 799 24.04 10.60 -4.56
C TYR A 799 24.72 11.38 -3.40
N PHE A 800 25.62 10.72 -2.66
CA PHE A 800 26.36 11.33 -1.55
C PHE A 800 27.74 11.90 -1.94
N SER A 801 28.01 12.12 -3.23
CA SER A 801 29.26 12.72 -3.75
C SER A 801 30.54 11.90 -3.67
N ASP A 802 30.84 11.20 -2.57
CA ASP A 802 32.08 10.42 -2.44
C ASP A 802 31.98 9.27 -1.43
N ALA A 803 33.00 8.40 -1.43
CA ALA A 803 33.03 7.18 -0.64
C ALA A 803 33.02 7.45 0.87
N LEU A 804 33.63 8.57 1.32
CA LEU A 804 33.69 8.93 2.73
C LEU A 804 32.30 9.34 3.23
N GLN A 805 31.62 10.20 2.49
CA GLN A 805 30.24 10.60 2.79
C GLN A 805 29.29 9.40 2.82
N ALA A 806 29.39 8.51 1.81
CA ALA A 806 28.59 7.29 1.75
C ALA A 806 28.82 6.35 2.95
N ALA A 807 30.07 6.20 3.40
CA ALA A 807 30.40 5.41 4.59
C ALA A 807 29.83 6.03 5.88
N CYS A 808 29.79 7.36 5.94
CA CYS A 808 29.30 8.11 7.10
C CYS A 808 27.80 7.97 7.28
N ILE A 809 27.01 8.01 6.20
CA ILE A 809 25.55 7.76 6.25
C ILE A 809 25.21 6.39 6.85
N GLY A 810 25.96 5.35 6.47
CA GLY A 810 25.76 3.99 6.98
C GLY A 810 26.40 3.71 8.36
N SER A 811 27.02 4.70 9.00
CA SER A 811 27.78 4.57 10.26
C SER A 811 28.86 3.46 10.23
N TYR A 812 29.52 3.24 9.08
CA TYR A 812 30.52 2.17 8.94
C TYR A 812 31.91 2.59 9.47
N GLU A 813 32.06 2.65 10.80
CA GLU A 813 33.26 3.14 11.50
C GLU A 813 34.59 2.60 10.92
N ARG A 814 34.67 1.30 10.61
CA ARG A 814 35.91 0.68 10.09
C ARG A 814 36.25 1.17 8.68
N ILE A 815 35.25 1.35 7.83
CA ILE A 815 35.41 1.86 6.47
C ILE A 815 35.80 3.33 6.50
N VAL A 816 35.15 4.14 7.35
CA VAL A 816 35.52 5.55 7.54
C VAL A 816 36.99 5.66 7.92
N ARG A 817 37.48 4.84 8.86
CA ARG A 817 38.90 4.80 9.22
C ARG A 817 39.81 4.47 8.04
N MET A 818 39.47 3.43 7.29
CA MET A 818 40.27 2.99 6.15
C MET A 818 40.35 4.05 5.05
N LEU A 819 39.24 4.76 4.77
CA LEU A 819 39.19 5.84 3.80
C LEU A 819 40.05 7.03 4.26
N LEU A 820 39.95 7.44 5.52
CA LEU A 820 40.78 8.51 6.10
C LEU A 820 42.26 8.13 6.09
N ASP A 821 42.61 6.90 6.49
CA ASP A 821 43.99 6.39 6.45
C ASP A 821 44.55 6.34 5.02
N ALA A 822 43.68 6.16 4.02
CA ALA A 822 44.03 6.19 2.60
C ALA A 822 44.10 7.62 2.00
N GLY A 823 43.85 8.66 2.79
CA GLY A 823 43.92 10.06 2.35
C GLY A 823 42.62 10.58 1.73
N ALA A 824 41.45 10.06 2.14
CA ALA A 824 40.18 10.71 1.87
C ALA A 824 40.18 12.12 2.45
N ASP A 825 39.74 13.10 1.66
CA ASP A 825 39.58 14.48 2.07
C ASP A 825 38.36 14.58 2.99
N VAL A 826 38.63 14.74 4.28
CA VAL A 826 37.62 14.84 5.33
C VAL A 826 36.66 16.02 5.13
N ASN A 827 37.10 17.05 4.40
CA ASN A 827 36.33 18.25 4.11
C ASN A 827 35.83 18.31 2.66
N ALA A 828 35.87 17.18 1.94
CA ALA A 828 35.36 17.11 0.58
C ALA A 828 33.88 17.51 0.54
N GLN A 829 33.56 18.47 -0.31
CA GLN A 829 32.21 19.02 -0.39
C GLN A 829 31.45 18.46 -1.62
N GLY A 830 30.11 18.42 -1.54
CA GLY A 830 29.21 17.93 -2.58
C GLY A 830 28.14 16.96 -2.07
N GLY A 831 27.19 16.61 -2.94
CA GLY A 831 26.13 15.63 -2.64
C GLY A 831 25.01 16.23 -1.79
N GLU A 832 24.04 15.39 -1.43
CA GLU A 832 22.83 15.79 -0.69
C GLU A 832 23.11 16.53 0.63
N TYR A 833 24.06 16.03 1.43
CA TYR A 833 24.33 16.55 2.78
C TYR A 833 25.51 17.53 2.83
N GLY A 834 26.15 17.81 1.70
CA GLY A 834 27.27 18.73 1.59
C GLY A 834 28.64 18.18 1.97
N ASN A 835 28.83 17.55 3.14
CA ASN A 835 30.10 16.94 3.54
C ASN A 835 29.92 15.76 4.50
N ALA A 836 31.02 15.05 4.80
CA ALA A 836 30.98 13.84 5.62
C ALA A 836 30.52 14.09 7.07
N LEU A 837 30.90 15.23 7.66
CA LEU A 837 30.50 15.59 9.02
C LEU A 837 29.02 15.97 9.07
N GLN A 838 28.52 16.74 8.10
CA GLN A 838 27.10 17.06 7.95
C GLN A 838 26.25 15.79 7.79
N ALA A 839 26.66 14.87 6.91
CA ALA A 839 26.01 13.57 6.69
C ALA A 839 25.94 12.72 7.98
N ALA A 840 27.03 12.64 8.74
CA ALA A 840 27.06 11.92 10.02
C ALA A 840 26.22 12.61 11.10
N SER A 841 26.16 13.95 11.09
CA SER A 841 25.45 14.76 12.08
C SER A 841 23.94 14.69 11.92
N PHE A 842 23.46 14.66 10.67
CA PHE A 842 22.03 14.52 10.35
C PHE A 842 21.40 13.26 10.97
N ASN A 843 22.15 12.15 11.01
CA ASN A 843 21.69 10.85 11.53
C ASN A 843 22.21 10.53 12.95
N GLY A 844 22.89 11.47 13.61
CA GLY A 844 23.37 11.27 14.99
C GLY A 844 24.50 10.24 15.15
N HIS A 845 25.34 10.02 14.13
CA HIS A 845 26.38 8.99 14.15
C HIS A 845 27.63 9.41 14.96
N GLU A 846 27.47 9.53 16.28
CA GLU A 846 28.42 10.10 17.24
C GLU A 846 29.89 9.66 17.05
N ARG A 847 30.12 8.35 16.92
CA ARG A 847 31.49 7.81 16.79
C ARG A 847 32.14 8.18 15.46
N VAL A 848 31.36 8.20 14.39
CA VAL A 848 31.83 8.63 13.07
C VAL A 848 32.13 10.13 13.11
N MET A 849 31.26 10.94 13.71
CA MET A 849 31.51 12.37 13.91
C MET A 849 32.82 12.61 14.66
N GLN A 850 33.04 11.90 15.77
CA GLN A 850 34.28 12.03 16.54
C GLN A 850 35.51 11.62 15.72
N MET A 851 35.42 10.59 14.88
CA MET A 851 36.51 10.19 13.99
C MET A 851 36.81 11.27 12.95
N LEU A 852 35.80 11.88 12.33
CA LEU A 852 35.94 12.95 11.35
C LEU A 852 36.57 14.20 12.00
N LEU A 853 36.06 14.62 13.15
CA LEU A 853 36.61 15.75 13.92
C LEU A 853 38.08 15.51 14.30
N ASN A 854 38.42 14.31 14.77
CA ASN A 854 39.80 13.93 15.07
C ASN A 854 40.70 13.91 13.82
N ALA A 855 40.13 13.67 12.65
CA ALA A 855 40.81 13.71 11.35
C ALA A 855 40.90 15.13 10.75
N GLY A 856 40.41 16.16 11.45
CA GLY A 856 40.48 17.56 11.03
C GLY A 856 39.29 18.02 10.19
N ALA A 857 38.13 17.40 10.35
CA ALA A 857 36.89 17.94 9.81
C ALA A 857 36.65 19.36 10.32
N ASP A 858 36.35 20.28 9.42
CA ASP A 858 35.97 21.64 9.76
C ASP A 858 34.51 21.63 10.27
N VAL A 859 34.37 21.79 11.59
CA VAL A 859 33.09 21.81 12.29
C VAL A 859 32.14 22.92 11.76
N ASN A 860 32.71 23.97 11.16
CA ASN A 860 31.96 25.11 10.64
C ASN A 860 31.93 25.15 9.10
N ALA A 861 32.32 24.06 8.42
CA ALA A 861 32.23 23.99 6.97
C ALA A 861 30.78 24.14 6.47
N GLN A 862 30.64 24.85 5.36
CA GLN A 862 29.37 25.19 4.71
C GLN A 862 29.38 24.72 3.26
N TRP A 863 28.24 24.28 2.72
CA TRP A 863 28.15 23.81 1.33
C TRP A 863 26.83 24.20 0.67
N GLY A 864 26.89 24.60 -0.61
CA GLY A 864 25.73 24.81 -1.48
C GLY A 864 24.81 25.95 -1.05
N ASP A 865 23.89 26.35 -1.93
CA ASP A 865 22.86 27.34 -1.57
C ASP A 865 21.81 26.72 -0.60
N ASP A 866 21.69 25.38 -0.60
CA ASP A 866 20.59 24.65 0.05
C ASP A 866 20.97 23.87 1.34
N SER A 867 22.27 23.72 1.69
CA SER A 867 22.67 22.89 2.86
C SER A 867 23.45 23.66 3.95
N GLY A 868 22.83 23.82 5.13
CA GLY A 868 23.44 24.42 6.32
C GLY A 868 24.56 23.57 6.94
N ASN A 869 25.30 24.08 7.93
CA ASN A 869 26.45 23.39 8.55
C ASN A 869 26.08 22.12 9.35
N ALA A 870 27.08 21.42 9.88
CA ALA A 870 26.87 20.18 10.64
C ALA A 870 25.98 20.36 11.88
N LEU A 871 26.07 21.51 12.56
CA LEU A 871 25.24 21.82 13.73
C LEU A 871 23.77 21.98 13.30
N GLN A 872 23.50 22.67 12.20
CA GLN A 872 22.16 22.83 11.66
C GLN A 872 21.56 21.49 11.23
N ALA A 873 22.34 20.63 10.58
CA ALA A 873 21.91 19.28 10.21
C ALA A 873 21.53 18.43 11.44
N ALA A 874 22.35 18.46 12.50
CA ALA A 874 22.02 17.79 13.77
C ALA A 874 20.77 18.39 14.45
N CYS A 875 20.59 19.71 14.34
CA CYS A 875 19.45 20.40 14.93
C CYS A 875 18.13 20.06 14.22
N TYR A 876 18.14 20.03 12.89
CA TYR A 876 17.00 19.61 12.09
C TYR A 876 16.64 18.14 12.35
N GLY A 877 17.63 17.24 12.39
CA GLY A 877 17.43 15.82 12.72
C GLY A 877 17.02 15.57 14.18
N GLY A 878 17.16 16.57 15.07
CA GLY A 878 16.81 16.44 16.49
C GLY A 878 17.81 15.61 17.30
N GLU A 879 19.04 15.48 16.84
CA GLU A 879 20.05 14.59 17.41
C GLU A 879 20.84 15.27 18.55
N GLU A 880 20.28 15.20 19.76
CA GLU A 880 20.77 15.92 20.95
C GLU A 880 22.28 15.72 21.24
N LEU A 881 22.75 14.48 21.13
CA LEU A 881 24.15 14.13 21.40
C LEU A 881 25.09 14.62 20.29
N ALA A 882 24.63 14.62 19.04
CA ALA A 882 25.38 15.19 17.92
C ALA A 882 25.52 16.70 18.07
N VAL A 883 24.46 17.40 18.49
CA VAL A 883 24.48 18.84 18.81
C VAL A 883 25.53 19.13 19.89
N GLN A 884 25.54 18.34 20.98
CA GLN A 884 26.53 18.52 22.05
C GLN A 884 27.96 18.28 21.56
N ILE A 885 28.21 17.21 20.80
CA ILE A 885 29.53 16.89 20.24
C ILE A 885 30.05 18.04 19.36
N LEU A 886 29.19 18.62 18.52
CA LEU A 886 29.57 19.72 17.62
C LEU A 886 29.85 21.00 18.40
N LEU A 887 29.04 21.34 19.40
CA LEU A 887 29.28 22.49 20.27
C LEU A 887 30.59 22.34 21.06
N ASP A 888 30.84 21.14 21.62
CA ASP A 888 32.09 20.83 22.33
C ASP A 888 33.32 20.89 21.39
N ALA A 889 33.12 20.61 20.09
CA ALA A 889 34.12 20.72 19.04
C ALA A 889 34.31 22.16 18.51
N GLY A 890 33.57 23.14 19.04
CA GLY A 890 33.69 24.55 18.68
C GLY A 890 32.83 24.98 17.49
N ALA A 891 31.70 24.30 17.24
CA ALA A 891 30.69 24.78 16.30
C ALA A 891 30.20 26.17 16.70
N ASP A 892 30.11 27.08 15.72
CA ASP A 892 29.51 28.39 15.93
C ASP A 892 27.99 28.25 16.02
N VAL A 893 27.48 28.34 17.25
CA VAL A 893 26.04 28.28 17.57
C VAL A 893 25.23 29.34 16.83
N ASN A 894 25.86 30.44 16.42
CA ASN A 894 25.24 31.58 15.76
C ASN A 894 25.62 31.71 14.29
N ALA A 895 26.18 30.66 13.68
CA ALA A 895 26.46 30.65 12.25
C ALA A 895 25.19 30.97 11.45
N GLN A 896 25.26 31.98 10.58
CA GLN A 896 24.16 32.43 9.74
C GLN A 896 24.36 31.93 8.30
N TRP A 897 23.27 31.48 7.67
CA TRP A 897 23.24 31.08 6.27
C TRP A 897 22.02 31.69 5.53
N GLY A 898 22.09 31.70 4.19
CA GLY A 898 21.12 32.29 3.27
C GLY A 898 20.24 31.31 2.47
N GLY A 899 20.18 30.04 2.89
CA GLY A 899 19.30 28.99 2.35
C GLY A 899 18.07 28.77 3.23
N ASP A 900 17.21 27.80 2.90
CA ASP A 900 15.85 27.68 3.46
C ASP A 900 15.79 27.52 5.00
N SER A 901 16.81 26.91 5.63
CA SER A 901 16.79 26.51 7.05
C SER A 901 17.45 27.49 8.05
N GLY A 902 17.83 28.71 7.66
CA GLY A 902 18.15 29.72 8.67
C GLY A 902 19.45 29.53 9.46
N ASN A 903 19.37 29.64 10.80
CA ASN A 903 20.44 29.32 11.76
C ASN A 903 20.11 28.04 12.57
N ALA A 904 21.04 27.56 13.41
CA ALA A 904 20.84 26.32 14.19
C ALA A 904 19.60 26.34 15.09
N LEU A 905 19.28 27.49 15.70
CA LEU A 905 18.11 27.65 16.55
C LEU A 905 16.81 27.59 15.73
N GLN A 906 16.79 28.18 14.54
CA GLN A 906 15.66 28.11 13.60
C GLN A 906 15.44 26.67 13.11
N ALA A 907 16.50 25.97 12.71
CA ALA A 907 16.44 24.56 12.32
C ALA A 907 15.91 23.65 13.46
N ALA A 908 16.32 23.90 14.71
CA ALA A 908 15.80 23.17 15.87
C ALA A 908 14.30 23.46 16.14
N CYS A 909 13.85 24.69 15.88
CA CYS A 909 12.45 25.08 15.99
C CYS A 909 11.59 24.43 14.90
N GLU A 910 12.10 24.40 13.66
CA GLU A 910 11.48 23.72 12.52
C GLU A 910 11.37 22.20 12.75
N GLY A 911 12.45 21.58 13.23
CA GLY A 911 12.48 20.16 13.65
C GLY A 911 11.68 19.86 14.92
N ARG A 912 11.06 20.88 15.54
CA ARG A 912 10.18 20.80 16.72
C ARG A 912 10.80 20.11 17.93
N ASN A 913 12.13 20.16 18.07
CA ASN A 913 12.83 19.49 19.15
C ASN A 913 13.10 20.45 20.32
N GLU A 914 12.22 20.41 21.33
CA GLU A 914 12.33 21.24 22.54
C GLU A 914 13.68 21.13 23.23
N ARG A 915 14.26 19.93 23.29
CA ARG A 915 15.51 19.69 24.02
C ARG A 915 16.70 20.26 23.27
N THR A 916 16.74 20.12 21.95
CA THR A 916 17.75 20.78 21.11
C THR A 916 17.66 22.30 21.23
N VAL A 917 16.45 22.87 21.20
CA VAL A 917 16.26 24.31 21.43
C VAL A 917 16.83 24.73 22.78
N GLN A 918 16.58 23.97 23.85
CA GLN A 918 17.16 24.26 25.17
C GLN A 918 18.69 24.21 25.15
N ILE A 919 19.29 23.17 24.55
CA ILE A 919 20.75 23.01 24.46
C ILE A 919 21.38 24.20 23.73
N LEU A 920 20.79 24.65 22.62
CA LEU A 920 21.29 25.79 21.86
C LEU A 920 21.19 27.11 22.66
N LEU A 921 20.07 27.33 23.35
CA LEU A 921 19.89 28.51 24.21
C LEU A 921 20.91 28.51 25.37
N ASP A 922 21.13 27.35 26.01
CA ASP A 922 22.13 27.18 27.07
C ASP A 922 23.56 27.39 26.54
N ALA A 923 23.80 27.06 25.27
CA ALA A 923 25.07 27.28 24.56
C ALA A 923 25.25 28.74 24.07
N GLY A 924 24.29 29.63 24.31
CA GLY A 924 24.37 31.05 23.96
C GLY A 924 23.93 31.37 22.53
N ALA A 925 23.01 30.58 21.96
CA ALA A 925 22.32 30.93 20.72
C ALA A 925 21.63 32.30 20.86
N ASP A 926 21.81 33.16 19.87
CA ASP A 926 21.13 34.43 19.77
C ASP A 926 19.67 34.19 19.35
N VAL A 927 18.79 34.26 20.35
CA VAL A 927 17.35 34.09 20.20
C VAL A 927 16.73 35.04 19.17
N ASN A 928 17.38 36.17 18.90
CA ASN A 928 16.91 37.22 17.99
C ASN A 928 17.69 37.27 16.68
N ALA A 929 18.57 36.29 16.43
CA ALA A 929 19.29 36.23 15.18
C ALA A 929 18.31 36.08 14.01
N GLN A 930 18.41 37.03 13.08
CA GLN A 930 17.75 36.98 11.79
C GLN A 930 18.55 36.02 10.89
N GLY A 931 17.88 34.98 10.39
CA GLY A 931 18.45 34.03 9.44
C GLY A 931 17.91 34.32 8.04
N GLY A 932 18.69 34.07 6.99
CA GLY A 932 18.09 33.92 5.66
C GLY A 932 17.36 32.58 5.58
N GLY A 933 16.24 32.52 4.86
CA GLY A 933 15.41 31.31 4.73
C GLY A 933 13.91 31.65 4.62
N ASP A 934 13.05 30.64 4.72
CA ASP A 934 11.58 30.83 4.68
C ASP A 934 11.05 31.55 5.93
N TYR A 935 11.80 31.48 7.04
CA TYR A 935 11.45 32.05 8.33
C TYR A 935 12.50 33.09 8.74
N GLY A 936 12.08 34.33 9.07
CA GLY A 936 13.06 35.38 9.38
C GLY A 936 13.72 35.23 10.75
N ASN A 937 13.05 34.64 11.76
CA ASN A 937 13.63 34.40 13.08
C ASN A 937 13.11 33.10 13.74
N ALA A 938 13.76 32.67 14.84
CA ALA A 938 13.42 31.43 15.55
C ALA A 938 11.99 31.44 16.12
N LEU A 939 11.49 32.60 16.57
CA LEU A 939 10.13 32.72 17.09
C LEU A 939 9.09 32.47 16.01
N GLN A 940 9.32 32.97 14.79
CA GLN A 940 8.46 32.73 13.63
C GLN A 940 8.51 31.27 13.17
N ALA A 941 9.70 30.67 13.09
CA ALA A 941 9.84 29.24 12.79
C ALA A 941 9.07 28.37 13.81
N ALA A 942 9.13 28.73 15.10
CA ALA A 942 8.37 28.04 16.15
C ALA A 942 6.85 28.25 16.05
N CYS A 943 6.41 29.43 15.60
CA CYS A 943 5.00 29.72 15.34
C CYS A 943 4.47 28.90 14.15
N GLU A 944 5.20 28.86 13.02
CA GLU A 944 4.85 28.02 11.87
C GLU A 944 4.79 26.53 12.25
N GLY A 945 5.76 26.07 13.04
CA GLY A 945 5.78 24.73 13.60
C GLY A 945 4.63 24.41 14.56
N CYS A 946 3.82 25.41 14.95
CA CYS A 946 2.71 25.33 15.91
C CYS A 946 3.12 24.69 17.25
N ASN A 947 4.35 24.92 17.70
CA ASN A 947 4.86 24.36 18.96
C ASN A 947 4.79 25.41 20.08
N GLU A 948 3.67 25.43 20.80
CA GLU A 948 3.42 26.33 21.94
C GLU A 948 4.55 26.29 22.97
N ARG A 949 5.17 25.12 23.21
CA ARG A 949 6.22 24.99 24.21
C ARG A 949 7.52 25.65 23.78
N ILE A 950 7.92 25.49 22.52
CA ILE A 950 9.08 26.17 21.95
C ILE A 950 8.86 27.69 21.92
N VAL A 951 7.65 28.15 21.56
CA VAL A 951 7.31 29.58 21.61
C VAL A 951 7.47 30.13 23.03
N GLN A 952 7.00 29.42 24.05
CA GLN A 952 7.22 29.82 25.45
C GLN A 952 8.71 29.87 25.83
N MET A 953 9.49 28.89 25.39
CA MET A 953 10.93 28.82 25.66
C MET A 953 11.67 30.01 25.04
N LEU A 954 11.37 30.35 23.79
CA LEU A 954 11.97 31.49 23.09
C LEU A 954 11.56 32.83 23.74
N ILE A 955 10.29 33.03 24.09
CA ILE A 955 9.83 34.23 24.83
C ILE A 955 10.55 34.33 26.18
N ALA A 956 10.64 33.22 26.92
CA ALA A 956 11.35 33.19 28.22
C ALA A 956 12.85 33.47 28.07
N ALA A 957 13.45 33.11 26.93
CA ALA A 957 14.83 33.40 26.59
C ALA A 957 15.05 34.83 26.06
N GLY A 958 14.01 35.65 25.95
CA GLY A 958 14.09 37.05 25.55
C GLY A 958 13.95 37.29 24.04
N ALA A 959 13.21 36.43 23.34
CA ALA A 959 12.82 36.68 21.95
C ALA A 959 12.06 38.01 21.81
N ASP A 960 12.48 38.84 20.85
CA ASP A 960 11.80 40.06 20.47
C ASP A 960 10.55 39.71 19.67
N VAL A 961 9.42 39.71 20.37
CA VAL A 961 8.10 39.42 19.82
C VAL A 961 7.66 40.40 18.73
N ASN A 962 8.33 41.55 18.60
CA ASN A 962 8.05 42.58 17.61
C ASN A 962 9.09 42.66 16.48
N ALA A 963 10.10 41.79 16.47
CA ALA A 963 11.14 41.81 15.45
C ALA A 963 10.53 41.66 14.05
N PRO A 964 10.79 42.59 13.12
CA PRO A 964 10.36 42.45 11.73
C PRO A 964 11.21 41.37 11.04
N ALA A 965 10.59 40.57 10.19
CA ALA A 965 11.28 39.61 9.35
C ALA A 965 11.09 39.95 7.88
N GLU A 966 12.18 40.00 7.10
CA GLU A 966 12.07 39.95 5.65
C GLU A 966 11.76 38.51 5.23
N THR A 967 10.48 38.17 5.11
CA THR A 967 10.06 36.90 4.51
C THR A 967 9.87 37.07 3.01
N TYR A 968 9.79 35.98 2.25
CA TYR A 968 9.37 36.01 0.84
C TYR A 968 8.00 36.69 0.62
N HIS A 969 7.19 36.84 1.67
CA HIS A 969 5.84 37.43 1.66
C HIS A 969 5.78 38.91 2.11
N GLY A 970 6.90 39.51 2.54
CA GLY A 970 6.97 40.91 3.00
C GLY A 970 7.47 41.05 4.46
N SER A 971 7.64 42.28 4.92
CA SER A 971 8.08 42.59 6.29
C SER A 971 6.92 42.49 7.30
N THR A 972 6.78 41.34 7.97
CA THR A 972 5.77 41.11 9.01
C THR A 972 6.43 40.66 10.32
N ASN A 973 5.78 40.92 11.47
CA ASN A 973 6.22 40.40 12.77
C ASN A 973 5.48 39.10 13.14
N ALA A 974 5.93 38.40 14.20
CA ALA A 974 5.37 37.09 14.58
C ALA A 974 3.86 37.13 14.90
N LEU A 975 3.37 38.24 15.47
CA LEU A 975 1.94 38.41 15.79
C LEU A 975 1.10 38.60 14.53
N GLU A 976 1.55 39.43 13.59
CA GLU A 976 0.85 39.66 12.31
C GLU A 976 0.75 38.36 11.50
N HIS A 977 1.86 37.60 11.40
CA HIS A 977 1.87 36.28 10.75
C HIS A 977 0.92 35.28 11.43
N ALA A 978 0.97 35.18 12.77
CA ALA A 978 0.10 34.28 13.52
C ALA A 978 -1.39 34.64 13.37
N ILE A 979 -1.72 35.94 13.27
CA ILE A 979 -3.09 36.40 13.03
C ILE A 979 -3.53 36.12 11.59
N GLU A 980 -2.66 36.32 10.59
CA GLU A 980 -2.98 36.02 9.19
C GLU A 980 -3.24 34.53 8.98
N GLU A 981 -2.38 33.66 9.49
CA GLU A 981 -2.60 32.20 9.46
C GLU A 981 -3.85 31.82 10.27
N HIS A 982 -4.03 32.35 11.49
CA HIS A 982 -5.23 32.08 12.29
C HIS A 982 -6.52 32.46 11.55
N ARG A 983 -6.56 33.65 10.94
CA ARG A 983 -7.69 34.14 10.16
C ARG A 983 -7.91 33.32 8.90
N GLU A 984 -6.85 32.93 8.20
CA GLU A 984 -6.97 32.09 7.02
C GLU A 984 -7.55 30.72 7.39
N ARG A 985 -7.08 30.10 8.48
CA ARG A 985 -7.63 28.83 8.98
C ARG A 985 -9.08 28.98 9.44
N GLN A 986 -9.41 30.07 10.13
CA GLN A 986 -10.79 30.42 10.49
C GLN A 986 -11.69 30.63 9.27
N TRP A 987 -11.22 31.34 8.25
CA TRP A 987 -11.91 31.54 6.99
C TRP A 987 -12.12 30.21 6.26
N ARG A 988 -11.06 29.40 6.12
CA ARG A 988 -11.15 28.06 5.51
C ARG A 988 -12.13 27.17 6.28
N LEU A 989 -12.18 27.24 7.61
CA LEU A 989 -13.17 26.56 8.45
C LEU A 989 -14.59 27.07 8.18
N MET A 990 -14.80 28.39 8.14
CA MET A 990 -16.11 28.98 7.82
C MET A 990 -16.59 28.59 6.42
N VAL A 991 -15.70 28.60 5.43
CA VAL A 991 -15.99 28.19 4.05
C VAL A 991 -16.28 26.68 3.97
N ALA A 992 -15.53 25.85 4.69
CA ALA A 992 -15.82 24.42 4.77
C ALA A 992 -17.16 24.12 5.45
N GLN A 993 -17.57 24.96 6.41
CA GLN A 993 -18.86 24.85 7.11
C GLN A 993 -20.04 25.48 6.34
N SER A 994 -19.80 26.37 5.36
CA SER A 994 -20.85 27.07 4.60
C SER A 994 -21.42 26.28 3.42
N GLY A 995 -20.74 25.21 2.98
CA GLY A 995 -21.23 24.31 1.93
C GLY A 995 -21.15 24.88 0.50
N ASP A 996 -20.35 25.92 0.25
CA ASP A 996 -20.18 26.53 -1.07
C ASP A 996 -19.23 25.71 -1.98
N TRP A 997 -19.64 25.46 -3.22
CA TRP A 997 -18.97 24.57 -4.19
C TRP A 997 -17.69 25.16 -4.78
N ARG A 998 -17.43 26.47 -4.63
CA ARG A 998 -16.18 27.11 -5.07
C ARG A 998 -14.98 26.80 -4.16
N ALA A 999 -15.21 26.19 -2.99
CA ALA A 999 -14.20 25.86 -1.98
C ALA A 999 -13.37 24.60 -2.29
N GLU A 1000 -13.76 23.81 -3.28
CA GLU A 1000 -13.25 22.45 -3.51
C GLU A 1000 -11.81 22.38 -4.05
N TYR A 1001 -11.21 23.51 -4.42
CA TYR A 1001 -9.86 23.57 -4.98
C TYR A 1001 -8.75 23.81 -3.92
N ILE A 1002 -9.10 24.01 -2.64
CA ILE A 1002 -8.17 24.59 -1.64
C ILE A 1002 -7.74 23.64 -0.50
N SER A 1003 -8.40 22.51 -0.21
CA SER A 1003 -8.03 21.71 0.98
C SER A 1003 -8.02 20.19 0.79
N HIS A 1004 -6.85 19.58 1.03
CA HIS A 1004 -6.66 18.13 1.24
C HIS A 1004 -6.76 17.71 2.73
N VAL A 1005 -7.10 18.64 3.63
CA VAL A 1005 -7.07 18.49 5.09
C VAL A 1005 -8.50 18.34 5.64
N SER A 1006 -8.70 17.48 6.64
CA SER A 1006 -10.03 17.23 7.22
C SER A 1006 -10.53 18.38 8.11
N ASN A 1007 -11.86 18.52 8.26
CA ASN A 1007 -12.47 19.56 9.11
C ASN A 1007 -11.99 19.50 10.58
N GLU A 1008 -11.74 18.31 11.12
CA GLU A 1008 -11.28 18.14 12.51
C GLU A 1008 -9.82 18.62 12.70
N GLU A 1009 -8.94 18.31 11.75
CA GLU A 1009 -7.57 18.82 11.74
C GLU A 1009 -7.55 20.34 11.62
N MET A 1010 -8.44 20.92 10.82
CA MET A 1010 -8.54 22.37 10.69
C MET A 1010 -8.98 23.05 11.98
N VAL A 1011 -9.90 22.45 12.76
CA VAL A 1011 -10.32 22.97 14.08
C VAL A 1011 -9.17 22.87 15.10
N ALA A 1012 -8.44 21.75 15.11
CA ALA A 1012 -7.31 21.58 16.01
C ALA A 1012 -6.17 22.57 15.70
N GLN A 1013 -5.89 22.81 14.42
CA GLN A 1013 -4.91 23.81 13.96
C GLN A 1013 -5.35 25.23 14.29
N GLU A 1014 -6.62 25.57 14.05
CA GLU A 1014 -7.17 26.89 14.41
C GLU A 1014 -7.00 27.19 15.91
N LYS A 1015 -7.24 26.20 16.77
CA LYS A 1015 -7.07 26.35 18.22
C LYS A 1015 -5.61 26.59 18.62
N LYS A 1016 -4.66 25.88 18.00
CA LYS A 1016 -3.22 26.05 18.28
C LYS A 1016 -2.75 27.44 17.88
N TRP A 1017 -3.14 27.91 16.69
CA TRP A 1017 -2.83 29.27 16.25
C TRP A 1017 -3.46 30.33 17.15
N GLY A 1018 -4.70 30.13 17.61
CA GLY A 1018 -5.34 31.00 18.60
C GLY A 1018 -4.56 31.09 19.93
N ASN A 1019 -4.04 29.96 20.43
CA ASN A 1019 -3.20 29.94 21.63
C ASN A 1019 -1.88 30.70 21.40
N ILE A 1020 -1.24 30.53 20.23
CA ILE A 1020 0.00 31.23 19.88
C ILE A 1020 -0.24 32.75 19.80
N VAL A 1021 -1.33 33.19 19.19
CA VAL A 1021 -1.73 34.62 19.16
C VAL A 1021 -1.88 35.15 20.58
N GLN A 1022 -2.62 34.44 21.44
CA GLN A 1022 -2.79 34.86 22.84
C GLN A 1022 -1.44 34.97 23.58
N MET A 1023 -0.55 34.00 23.40
CA MET A 1023 0.77 34.00 24.03
C MET A 1023 1.64 35.18 23.57
N LEU A 1024 1.60 35.53 22.28
CA LEU A 1024 2.33 36.68 21.73
C LEU A 1024 1.75 38.01 22.24
N GLU A 1025 0.42 38.13 22.33
CA GLU A 1025 -0.24 39.30 22.92
C GLU A 1025 0.11 39.47 24.41
N GLU A 1026 0.07 38.38 25.19
CA GLU A 1026 0.46 38.39 26.61
C GLU A 1026 1.93 38.76 26.82
N ALA A 1027 2.80 38.40 25.85
CA ALA A 1027 4.21 38.77 25.82
C ALA A 1027 4.47 40.21 25.34
N GLY A 1028 3.43 40.95 24.94
CA GLY A 1028 3.53 42.37 24.54
C GLY A 1028 3.84 42.59 23.06
N ALA A 1029 3.52 41.64 22.19
CA ALA A 1029 3.58 41.83 20.75
C ALA A 1029 2.50 42.85 20.30
N VAL A 1030 2.84 43.72 19.37
CA VAL A 1030 1.95 44.74 18.79
C VAL A 1030 2.00 44.69 17.27
N LEU A 1031 0.89 45.01 16.60
CA LEU A 1031 0.86 45.11 15.15
C LEU A 1031 1.71 46.29 14.66
N PRO A 1032 2.46 46.17 13.54
CA PRO A 1032 3.29 47.25 13.04
C PRO A 1032 2.46 48.43 12.50
N ASP A 1033 2.89 49.66 12.78
CA ASP A 1033 2.30 50.90 12.26
C ASP A 1033 2.55 51.01 10.74
N ARG A 1034 1.59 50.63 9.91
CA ARG A 1034 1.70 50.75 8.44
C ARG A 1034 1.63 52.23 8.00
N HIS A 1035 2.59 52.67 7.18
CA HIS A 1035 2.57 54.00 6.56
C HIS A 1035 1.31 54.19 5.68
N GLU A 1036 0.73 55.40 5.69
CA GLU A 1036 -0.54 55.79 5.03
C GLU A 1036 -0.67 55.45 3.52
N SER A 1037 0.40 55.04 2.84
CA SER A 1037 0.36 54.58 1.45
C SER A 1037 -0.25 53.19 1.26
N ASP A 1038 -0.18 52.31 2.27
CA ASP A 1038 -0.65 50.92 2.15
C ASP A 1038 -2.08 50.72 2.67
N GLN A 1039 -2.63 51.70 3.38
CA GLN A 1039 -4.03 51.70 3.85
C GLN A 1039 -5.06 51.64 2.72
N LYS A 1040 -4.69 52.01 1.50
CA LYS A 1040 -5.63 52.06 0.37
C LYS A 1040 -5.91 50.69 -0.27
N GLY A 1041 -5.08 49.67 -0.01
CA GLY A 1041 -5.25 48.32 -0.57
C GLY A 1041 -6.08 47.36 0.29
N LEU A 1042 -6.07 47.53 1.61
CA LEU A 1042 -6.82 46.65 2.55
C LEU A 1042 -8.15 47.23 3.02
N CYS A 1043 -8.32 48.56 3.02
CA CYS A 1043 -9.63 49.17 3.34
C CYS A 1043 -10.75 48.79 2.34
N ASP A 1044 -10.40 48.27 1.17
CA ASP A 1044 -11.38 47.76 0.20
C ASP A 1044 -11.83 46.31 0.50
N LEU A 1045 -11.06 45.55 1.30
CA LEU A 1045 -11.43 44.19 1.72
C LEU A 1045 -12.29 44.19 2.99
N ASP A 1046 -11.96 45.03 3.98
CA ASP A 1046 -12.74 45.16 5.23
C ASP A 1046 -14.16 45.70 4.98
N ARG A 1047 -14.35 46.57 3.97
CA ARG A 1047 -15.70 47.06 3.59
C ARG A 1047 -16.52 46.04 2.80
N SER A 1048 -15.89 45.02 2.22
CA SER A 1048 -16.58 43.98 1.44
C SER A 1048 -17.29 42.97 2.34
N ILE A 1049 -16.77 42.71 3.55
CA ILE A 1049 -17.27 41.64 4.43
C ILE A 1049 -18.43 42.15 5.32
N ASP A 1050 -18.42 43.43 5.71
CA ASP A 1050 -19.46 44.01 6.58
C ASP A 1050 -20.77 44.38 5.86
N GLN A 1051 -20.83 44.41 4.52
CA GLN A 1051 -22.04 44.80 3.77
C GLN A 1051 -22.87 43.63 3.21
N GLU A 1052 -22.42 42.38 3.32
CA GLU A 1052 -23.12 41.21 2.74
C GLU A 1052 -24.02 40.44 3.74
N GLN A 1053 -24.31 41.02 4.91
CA GLN A 1053 -25.27 40.46 5.88
C GLN A 1053 -26.45 41.41 6.14
N ALA A 1054 -27.23 41.77 5.11
CA ALA A 1054 -28.62 42.23 5.29
C ALA A 1054 -29.36 42.41 3.96
N ALA A 1055 -30.01 41.36 3.41
CA ALA A 1055 -31.34 41.46 2.78
C ALA A 1055 -31.84 40.11 2.21
N ASP A 1056 -33.05 39.76 2.64
CA ASP A 1056 -33.87 38.64 2.20
C ASP A 1056 -34.25 38.59 0.71
N LEU A 1057 -34.36 37.37 0.20
CA LEU A 1057 -35.34 36.82 -0.77
C LEU A 1057 -36.14 37.81 -1.66
N LYS A 1058 -35.95 37.70 -3.00
CA LYS A 1058 -37.03 37.55 -4.02
C LYS A 1058 -36.51 37.48 -5.48
N LEU A 1059 -36.90 36.40 -6.17
CA LEU A 1059 -37.31 36.25 -7.59
C LEU A 1059 -36.37 36.69 -8.75
N ALA A 1060 -36.24 35.77 -9.72
CA ALA A 1060 -35.50 35.81 -11.01
C ALA A 1060 -35.99 36.87 -12.04
N PRO A 1061 -35.59 36.80 -13.35
CA PRO A 1061 -34.28 36.97 -13.98
C PRO A 1061 -34.27 38.18 -14.95
N ILE A 1062 -33.11 38.83 -15.20
CA ILE A 1062 -32.99 39.81 -16.30
C ILE A 1062 -31.80 39.44 -17.19
N LEU A 1063 -32.14 39.21 -18.46
CA LEU A 1063 -31.26 38.95 -19.59
C LEU A 1063 -30.36 40.15 -19.90
N ALA A 1064 -29.13 39.80 -20.31
CA ALA A 1064 -28.26 40.45 -21.29
C ALA A 1064 -28.42 41.97 -21.51
N THR A 1065 -27.36 42.73 -21.24
CA THR A 1065 -26.76 43.64 -22.23
C THR A 1065 -25.46 44.26 -21.70
N ASN A 1066 -24.55 44.48 -22.65
CA ASN A 1066 -23.35 45.32 -22.61
C ASN A 1066 -22.07 44.65 -22.13
N GLY A 1067 -21.29 44.25 -23.14
CA GLY A 1067 -19.87 44.00 -23.00
C GLY A 1067 -19.14 45.26 -22.56
N GLN A 1068 -18.30 45.09 -21.56
CA GLN A 1068 -17.04 45.79 -21.42
C GLN A 1068 -16.00 44.80 -20.93
N GLU A 1069 -14.82 44.91 -21.54
CA GLU A 1069 -13.61 44.17 -21.24
C GLU A 1069 -13.28 44.23 -19.73
N LEU A 1070 -13.21 43.07 -19.07
CA LEU A 1070 -12.47 42.94 -17.83
C LEU A 1070 -11.10 42.36 -18.18
N SER A 1071 -10.14 43.27 -18.23
CA SER A 1071 -8.71 43.01 -18.23
C SER A 1071 -8.34 41.99 -17.15
N ALA A 1072 -7.62 40.94 -17.56
CA ALA A 1072 -7.10 39.88 -16.71
C ALA A 1072 -6.34 40.41 -15.49
N MET A 1073 -6.88 40.15 -14.29
CA MET A 1073 -6.06 40.01 -13.09
C MET A 1073 -5.24 38.73 -13.27
N ARG A 1074 -3.97 38.89 -13.62
CA ARG A 1074 -2.98 37.80 -13.61
C ARG A 1074 -2.74 37.40 -12.16
N ILE A 1075 -3.35 36.31 -11.71
CA ILE A 1075 -2.80 35.51 -10.62
C ILE A 1075 -1.51 34.89 -11.18
N ARG A 1076 -0.35 35.38 -10.72
CA ARG A 1076 0.94 34.75 -11.05
C ARG A 1076 1.02 33.42 -10.30
N PRO A 1077 1.37 32.31 -10.96
CA PRO A 1077 1.78 31.09 -10.27
C PRO A 1077 3.08 31.36 -9.49
N SER A 1078 3.09 30.98 -8.23
CA SER A 1078 4.21 31.13 -7.29
C SER A 1078 5.12 29.89 -7.34
N VAL A 1079 5.99 29.80 -8.35
CA VAL A 1079 7.27 29.04 -8.30
C VAL A 1079 8.24 29.63 -9.33
N PRO A 1080 9.35 30.28 -8.95
CA PRO A 1080 10.50 30.50 -9.83
C PRO A 1080 11.54 29.38 -9.63
N GLY A 1081 11.79 28.54 -10.65
CA GLY A 1081 12.87 27.53 -10.55
C GLY A 1081 12.91 26.44 -11.63
N ILE A 1082 11.81 26.18 -12.36
CA ILE A 1082 11.83 25.21 -13.46
C ILE A 1082 12.33 25.90 -14.74
N LYS A 1083 13.56 25.59 -15.18
CA LYS A 1083 13.94 25.79 -16.58
C LYS A 1083 13.15 24.81 -17.45
N TRP A 1084 12.07 25.28 -18.05
CA TRP A 1084 11.41 24.54 -19.13
C TRP A 1084 12.31 24.59 -20.37
N VAL A 1085 12.71 23.41 -20.86
CA VAL A 1085 13.15 23.24 -22.25
C VAL A 1085 11.92 23.52 -23.12
N GLU A 1086 11.96 24.58 -23.91
CA GLU A 1086 10.93 24.90 -24.90
C GLU A 1086 10.96 23.84 -26.03
N GLU A 1087 10.13 22.80 -25.92
CA GLU A 1087 9.64 22.08 -27.11
C GLU A 1087 8.30 22.71 -27.51
N GLN A 1088 8.31 23.43 -28.64
CA GLN A 1088 7.10 23.87 -29.32
C GLN A 1088 6.30 22.64 -29.78
N MET A 1089 5.14 22.39 -29.17
CA MET A 1089 4.08 21.60 -29.79
C MET A 1089 2.84 22.47 -29.99
N ASP A 1090 2.45 22.56 -31.26
CA ASP A 1090 1.27 23.24 -31.78
C ASP A 1090 -0.01 22.82 -31.04
N LEU A 1091 -0.72 23.83 -30.55
CA LEU A 1091 -2.10 23.74 -30.08
C LEU A 1091 -3.03 23.67 -31.30
N ASP A 1092 -3.37 22.45 -31.72
CA ASP A 1092 -4.61 22.14 -32.43
C ASP A 1092 -4.94 20.64 -32.27
N ARG A 1093 -5.56 20.27 -31.14
CA ARG A 1093 -6.56 19.18 -31.01
C ARG A 1093 -7.16 19.08 -29.62
#